data_AF-A0A7W0MSH9-F1
#
_entry.id   AF-A0A7W0MSH9-F1
#
_cell.length_a   1.000
_cell.length_b   1.000
_cell.length_c   1.000
_cell.angle_alpha   90.00
_cell.angle_beta   90.00
_cell.angle_gamma   90.00
#
_symmetry.space_group_name_H-M   'P 1'
#
loop_
_entity.id
_entity.type
_entity.pdbx_description
1 polymer ?
#
loop_
_entity_poly.entity_id
_entity_poly.type
_entity_poly.pdbx_seq_one_letter_code
_entity_poly.pdbx_strand_id
1 'polypeptide(L)'
;MRKDAVGLTLTLAYGVSLWLVLNHAVAGEIQASVPPLLVHWLWESLLALPVVAVAVWLGLAVAGRLLRGRDGTRTPALHTAVTAGAVALAATAAFAIGGLVHNALYPVEHAHETAVLSHTAQDALLALAAALALSVLLVAMVRRRSTLGAAVPSSYVAPALGATIEGAGVGGALLLEAGTTRRRILQYGAAGAVAVSATGALRAYAAPFDESALSDKVDPCFDKSPRGRPFTRELVIPPVLEPVARTAEADVYEIAEMASASEIIAGIRTPSWGYNGISPGPTIMARKGRRVEVTFTNRLPADGDPDGLIIKTPADPKTNPFIEPGTVVHLHGINADPISDGYATDVRLPGDSLRHRYPNNDDQRPATLWYHDHSLHITAHHLFRGLAGLYILSDEVEDALELPKGYGRYDIPLVIDDVMIDPDTGVLYYDNCSHFGAFGDVMVVNGYQQPRLQVANRKYRFRILNASDARQYVLALDDGSTFHTIGSDHGLLDAPVATDNQHLVVAERVEIVIDFARYPVGSRVVLVNKLVDPDDPVHQIMAFDVTREEPDDTPLPATLRPTGDPAPPRAKRRFELARNGGMWTINGLRFDQNRVDAFPQLNSTEEWELATTGGGWGHPMHIHLGRFKIIDIQGRARRPDETGWKDTVWVGPNQTVRVVHEFKNYTGRFQFHCHNSSHEDHTMMTQFEVIAGPPEDGPAPPRSPEPDGAPQQVPPPPESTTTPPPDEFAKFKRGARKRRRKARRRRSTSKARRSRGARRRDRR
;
A
#
# COMPACT_ATOMS: atom_id res chain seq x y z
N MET A 1 -8.15 -36.41 -27.42
CA MET A 1 -6.89 -36.28 -28.21
C MET A 1 -6.15 -37.60 -28.19
N ARG A 2 -5.57 -38.06 -29.32
CA ARG A 2 -4.67 -39.24 -29.33
C ARG A 2 -3.47 -38.96 -28.41
N LYS A 3 -2.92 -39.98 -27.73
CA LYS A 3 -1.75 -39.85 -26.83
C LYS A 3 -0.56 -39.14 -27.50
N ASP A 4 -0.40 -39.34 -28.80
CA ASP A 4 0.66 -38.71 -29.61
C ASP A 4 0.50 -37.19 -29.73
N ALA A 5 -0.73 -36.67 -29.72
CA ALA A 5 -0.99 -35.24 -29.75
C ALA A 5 -0.59 -34.56 -28.44
N VAL A 6 -0.83 -35.21 -27.30
CA VAL A 6 -0.41 -34.71 -25.98
C VAL A 6 1.12 -34.63 -25.90
N GLY A 7 1.81 -35.68 -26.36
CA GLY A 7 3.28 -35.69 -26.42
C GLY A 7 3.84 -34.57 -27.30
N LEU A 8 3.27 -34.37 -28.49
CA LEU A 8 3.66 -33.27 -29.40
C LEU A 8 3.40 -31.90 -28.78
N THR A 9 2.24 -31.70 -28.16
CA THR A 9 1.88 -30.43 -27.51
C THR A 9 2.85 -30.09 -26.38
N LEU A 10 3.12 -31.03 -25.46
CA LEU A 10 4.03 -30.77 -24.35
C LEU A 10 5.47 -30.54 -24.85
N THR A 11 5.94 -31.35 -25.79
CA THR A 11 7.30 -31.23 -26.34
C THR A 11 7.50 -29.89 -27.04
N LEU A 12 6.51 -29.44 -27.81
CA LEU A 12 6.60 -28.18 -28.54
C LEU A 12 6.41 -26.98 -27.63
N ALA A 13 5.45 -27.02 -26.69
CA ALA A 13 5.23 -25.91 -25.76
C ALA A 13 6.46 -25.66 -24.88
N TYR A 14 7.04 -26.72 -24.29
CA TYR A 14 8.20 -26.55 -23.41
C TYR A 14 9.52 -26.45 -24.18
N GLY A 15 9.69 -27.22 -25.25
CA GLY A 15 10.96 -27.27 -25.98
C GLY A 15 11.21 -26.02 -26.84
N VAL A 16 10.18 -25.47 -27.50
CA VAL A 16 10.33 -24.24 -28.29
C VAL A 16 10.46 -23.03 -27.38
N SER A 17 9.69 -22.95 -26.28
CA SER A 17 9.82 -21.86 -25.30
C SER A 17 11.20 -21.86 -24.64
N LEU A 18 11.75 -23.03 -24.28
CA LEU A 18 13.12 -23.13 -23.75
C LEU A 18 14.14 -22.58 -24.75
N TRP A 19 13.99 -22.96 -26.02
CA TRP A 19 14.86 -22.51 -27.09
C TRP A 19 14.82 -20.99 -27.25
N LEU A 20 13.64 -20.37 -27.27
CA LEU A 20 13.49 -18.92 -27.38
C LEU A 20 14.09 -18.20 -26.16
N VAL A 21 13.74 -18.63 -24.95
CA VAL A 21 14.27 -18.05 -23.70
C VAL A 21 15.79 -18.13 -23.65
N LEU A 22 16.40 -19.25 -24.04
CA LEU A 22 17.86 -19.36 -24.09
C LEU A 22 18.49 -18.45 -25.15
N ASN A 23 17.86 -18.27 -26.31
CA ASN A 23 18.38 -17.35 -27.33
C ASN A 23 18.31 -15.90 -26.86
N HIS A 24 17.22 -15.47 -26.23
CA HIS A 24 17.10 -14.14 -25.63
C HIS A 24 18.10 -13.94 -24.49
N ALA A 25 18.35 -14.97 -23.66
CA ALA A 25 19.37 -14.94 -22.62
C ALA A 25 20.77 -14.67 -23.18
N VAL A 26 21.14 -15.40 -24.24
CA VAL A 26 22.44 -15.29 -24.91
C VAL A 26 22.59 -13.94 -25.62
N ALA A 27 21.49 -13.40 -26.18
CA ALA A 27 21.47 -12.09 -26.81
C ALA A 27 21.51 -10.92 -25.80
N GLY A 28 21.39 -11.20 -24.48
CA GLY A 28 21.34 -10.17 -23.45
C GLY A 28 20.01 -9.41 -23.41
N GLU A 29 18.96 -9.99 -24.00
CA GLU A 29 17.62 -9.40 -24.12
C GLU A 29 16.71 -9.71 -22.93
N ILE A 30 17.18 -10.53 -21.97
CA ILE A 30 16.46 -10.79 -20.72
C ILE A 30 16.68 -9.62 -19.75
N GLN A 31 15.60 -8.92 -19.41
CA GLN A 31 15.59 -7.80 -18.46
C GLN A 31 16.00 -8.24 -17.05
N ALA A 32 16.50 -7.29 -16.24
CA ALA A 32 16.83 -7.52 -14.83
C ALA A 32 15.61 -7.84 -13.93
N SER A 33 14.38 -7.63 -14.44
CA SER A 33 13.09 -7.88 -13.79
C SER A 33 12.51 -9.28 -14.04
N VAL A 34 13.15 -10.10 -14.86
CA VAL A 34 12.65 -11.43 -15.23
C VAL A 34 13.01 -12.45 -14.13
N PRO A 35 12.11 -13.37 -13.73
CA PRO A 35 12.43 -14.45 -12.81
C PRO A 35 13.67 -15.25 -13.24
N PRO A 36 14.33 -16.00 -12.34
CA PRO A 36 15.44 -16.89 -12.70
C PRO A 36 15.08 -17.73 -13.94
N LEU A 37 16.03 -17.91 -14.86
CA LEU A 37 15.83 -18.48 -16.20
C LEU A 37 14.89 -19.70 -16.26
N LEU A 38 14.97 -20.59 -15.25
CA LEU A 38 14.12 -21.78 -15.13
C LEU A 38 12.63 -21.43 -14.93
N VAL A 39 12.34 -20.44 -14.07
CA VAL A 39 10.99 -19.98 -13.77
C VAL A 39 10.39 -19.25 -14.98
N HIS A 40 11.19 -18.41 -15.64
CA HIS A 40 10.77 -17.72 -16.86
C HIS A 40 10.41 -18.72 -17.97
N TRP A 41 11.24 -19.75 -18.18
CA TRP A 41 10.95 -20.83 -19.12
C TRP A 41 9.64 -21.57 -18.79
N LEU A 42 9.42 -21.97 -17.54
CA LEU A 42 8.22 -22.70 -17.14
C LEU A 42 6.96 -21.85 -17.33
N TRP A 43 7.04 -20.56 -17.00
CA TRP A 43 5.94 -19.63 -17.15
C TRP A 43 5.53 -19.43 -18.62
N GLU A 44 6.49 -19.13 -19.50
CA GLU A 44 6.26 -19.00 -20.95
C GLU A 44 5.69 -20.29 -21.55
N SER A 45 6.22 -21.45 -21.11
CA SER A 45 5.76 -22.75 -21.58
C SER A 45 4.31 -23.05 -21.18
N LEU A 46 3.89 -22.62 -19.98
CA LEU A 46 2.52 -22.79 -19.50
C LEU A 46 1.55 -21.85 -20.23
N LEU A 47 1.95 -20.62 -20.50
CA LEU A 47 1.14 -19.66 -21.26
C LEU A 47 0.95 -20.10 -22.73
N ALA A 48 1.99 -20.65 -23.35
CA ALA A 48 1.93 -21.13 -24.73
C ALA A 48 1.07 -22.41 -24.88
N LEU A 49 0.88 -23.19 -23.82
CA LEU A 49 0.34 -24.54 -23.86
C LEU A 49 -1.06 -24.65 -24.51
N PRO A 50 -2.05 -23.80 -24.20
CA PRO A 50 -3.37 -23.88 -24.82
C PRO A 50 -3.34 -23.61 -26.33
N VAL A 51 -2.55 -22.61 -26.76
CA VAL A 51 -2.46 -22.22 -28.17
C VAL A 51 -1.67 -23.26 -28.97
N VAL A 52 -0.59 -23.79 -28.40
CA VAL A 52 0.18 -24.89 -29.00
C VAL A 52 -0.65 -26.16 -29.10
N ALA A 53 -1.53 -26.45 -28.14
CA ALA A 53 -2.45 -27.60 -28.22
C ALA A 53 -3.37 -27.51 -29.45
N VAL A 54 -3.97 -26.34 -29.69
CA VAL A 54 -4.81 -26.07 -30.87
C VAL A 54 -3.99 -26.16 -32.15
N ALA A 55 -2.79 -25.59 -32.16
CA ALA A 55 -1.89 -25.61 -33.31
C ALA A 55 -1.46 -27.04 -33.69
N VAL A 56 -1.09 -27.87 -32.72
CA VAL A 56 -0.77 -29.29 -32.96
C VAL A 56 -1.97 -30.03 -33.54
N TRP A 57 -3.17 -29.79 -33.02
CA TRP A 57 -4.39 -30.40 -33.55
C TRP A 57 -4.64 -29.98 -35.01
N LEU A 58 -4.52 -28.69 -35.33
CA LEU A 58 -4.65 -28.18 -36.69
C LEU A 58 -3.59 -28.76 -37.63
N GLY A 59 -2.33 -28.79 -37.21
CA GLY A 59 -1.22 -29.36 -37.98
C GLY A 59 -1.42 -30.84 -38.29
N LEU A 60 -1.89 -31.62 -37.30
CA LEU A 60 -2.23 -33.03 -37.50
C LEU A 60 -3.44 -33.21 -38.44
N ALA A 61 -4.46 -32.33 -38.36
CA ALA A 61 -5.60 -32.36 -39.26
C ALA A 61 -5.21 -32.04 -40.71
N VAL A 62 -4.34 -31.05 -40.92
CA VAL A 62 -3.77 -30.68 -42.22
C VAL A 62 -2.92 -31.82 -42.79
N ALA A 63 -2.00 -32.37 -42.00
CA ALA A 63 -1.21 -33.54 -42.39
C ALA A 63 -2.12 -34.70 -42.81
N GLY A 64 -3.15 -34.99 -42.01
CA GLY A 64 -4.13 -36.04 -42.31
C GLY A 64 -4.94 -35.80 -43.58
N ARG A 65 -5.11 -34.55 -44.03
CA ARG A 65 -5.73 -34.23 -45.33
C ARG A 65 -4.75 -34.36 -46.48
N LEU A 66 -3.53 -33.85 -46.33
CA LEU A 66 -2.45 -33.97 -47.33
C LEU A 66 -2.02 -35.43 -47.60
N LEU A 67 -2.25 -36.28 -46.61
CA LEU A 67 -1.98 -37.71 -46.66
C LEU A 67 -3.18 -38.55 -47.13
N ARG A 68 -4.40 -37.99 -47.19
CA ARG A 68 -5.61 -38.69 -47.67
C ARG A 68 -5.67 -38.68 -49.21
N GLY A 69 -6.00 -39.83 -49.81
CA GLY A 69 -6.30 -39.96 -51.25
C GLY A 69 -5.12 -40.30 -52.18
N ARG A 70 -4.00 -40.81 -51.64
CA ARG A 70 -2.85 -41.29 -52.44
C ARG A 70 -2.33 -42.61 -51.88
N ASP A 71 -3.15 -43.65 -52.04
CA ASP A 71 -2.81 -45.01 -51.64
C ASP A 71 -1.81 -45.62 -52.63
N GLY A 72 -0.66 -46.07 -52.13
CA GLY A 72 0.19 -47.05 -52.82
C GLY A 72 1.67 -46.74 -53.01
N THR A 73 2.16 -45.50 -52.87
CA THR A 73 3.56 -45.17 -53.25
C THR A 73 4.37 -44.32 -52.25
N ARG A 74 3.88 -44.09 -51.02
CA ARG A 74 4.56 -43.19 -50.07
C ARG A 74 5.44 -43.93 -49.08
N THR A 75 6.72 -43.57 -49.04
CA THR A 75 7.68 -44.08 -48.05
C THR A 75 7.34 -43.59 -46.64
N PRO A 76 7.68 -44.34 -45.57
CA PRO A 76 7.49 -43.89 -44.19
C PRO A 76 8.12 -42.52 -43.91
N ALA A 77 9.25 -42.23 -44.56
CA ALA A 77 9.94 -40.95 -44.49
C ALA A 77 9.04 -39.78 -44.96
N LEU A 78 8.28 -39.95 -46.04
CA LEU A 78 7.39 -38.91 -46.55
C LEU A 78 6.25 -38.59 -45.58
N HIS A 79 5.67 -39.60 -44.94
CA HIS A 79 4.64 -39.37 -43.91
C HIS A 79 5.20 -38.63 -42.69
N THR A 80 6.40 -39.00 -42.23
CA THR A 80 7.05 -38.33 -41.10
C THR A 80 7.35 -36.87 -41.45
N ALA A 81 7.89 -36.62 -42.66
CA ALA A 81 8.19 -35.27 -43.13
C ALA A 81 6.92 -34.41 -43.25
N VAL A 82 5.84 -34.92 -43.85
CA VAL A 82 4.58 -34.16 -44.00
C VAL A 82 3.94 -33.87 -42.64
N THR A 83 3.94 -34.84 -41.72
CA THR A 83 3.34 -34.67 -40.40
C THR A 83 4.15 -33.71 -39.54
N ALA A 84 5.48 -33.89 -39.48
CA ALA A 84 6.36 -33.01 -38.72
C ALA A 84 6.36 -31.59 -39.28
N GLY A 85 6.37 -31.43 -40.61
CA GLY A 85 6.30 -30.12 -41.26
C GLY A 85 5.00 -29.38 -40.98
N ALA A 86 3.85 -30.06 -41.09
CA ALA A 86 2.55 -29.42 -40.83
C ALA A 86 2.38 -29.03 -39.35
N VAL A 87 2.86 -29.87 -38.42
CA VAL A 87 2.79 -29.58 -36.97
C VAL A 87 3.76 -28.45 -36.60
N ALA A 88 5.00 -28.47 -37.11
CA ALA A 88 5.98 -27.44 -36.83
C ALA A 88 5.54 -26.06 -37.36
N LEU A 89 4.99 -25.99 -38.57
CA LEU A 89 4.46 -24.74 -39.14
C LEU A 89 3.30 -24.18 -38.32
N ALA A 90 2.37 -25.05 -37.89
CA ALA A 90 1.25 -24.62 -37.06
C ALA A 90 1.72 -24.12 -35.69
N ALA A 91 2.65 -24.83 -35.04
CA ALA A 91 3.22 -24.43 -33.76
C ALA A 91 4.00 -23.10 -33.88
N THR A 92 4.76 -22.93 -34.95
CA THR A 92 5.48 -21.67 -35.24
C THR A 92 4.52 -20.50 -35.35
N ALA A 93 3.40 -20.67 -36.07
CA ALA A 93 2.38 -19.63 -36.18
C ALA A 93 1.78 -19.28 -34.80
N ALA A 94 1.58 -20.28 -33.94
CA ALA A 94 1.12 -20.06 -32.56
C ALA A 94 2.13 -19.23 -31.74
N PHE A 95 3.43 -19.52 -31.84
CA PHE A 95 4.46 -18.72 -31.16
C PHE A 95 4.61 -17.31 -31.74
N ALA A 96 4.48 -17.14 -33.07
CA ALA A 96 4.54 -15.82 -33.70
C ALA A 96 3.35 -14.93 -33.28
N ILE A 97 2.13 -15.51 -33.26
CA ILE A 97 0.94 -14.81 -32.77
C ILE A 97 1.06 -14.55 -31.26
N GLY A 98 1.55 -15.54 -30.51
CA GLY A 98 1.84 -15.43 -29.09
C GLY A 98 2.81 -14.30 -28.79
N GLY A 99 3.88 -14.14 -29.57
CA GLY A 99 4.85 -13.05 -29.43
C GLY A 99 4.26 -11.67 -29.73
N LEU A 100 3.36 -11.55 -30.71
CA LEU A 100 2.63 -10.29 -30.96
C LEU A 100 1.69 -9.93 -29.80
N VAL A 101 0.98 -10.92 -29.26
CA VAL A 101 0.10 -10.73 -28.10
C VAL A 101 0.94 -10.42 -26.87
N HIS A 102 2.05 -11.13 -26.65
CA HIS A 102 2.99 -10.88 -25.55
C HIS A 102 3.55 -9.46 -25.64
N ASN A 103 4.04 -9.02 -26.80
CA ASN A 103 4.53 -7.65 -26.98
C ASN A 103 3.44 -6.58 -26.86
N ALA A 104 2.19 -6.91 -27.19
CA ALA A 104 1.06 -5.99 -27.02
C ALA A 104 0.61 -5.88 -25.54
N LEU A 105 0.71 -6.98 -24.79
CA LEU A 105 0.37 -7.04 -23.38
C LEU A 105 1.52 -6.54 -22.50
N TYR A 106 2.76 -6.67 -22.97
CA TYR A 106 4.00 -6.35 -22.27
C TYR A 106 4.95 -5.61 -23.24
N PRO A 107 4.67 -4.33 -23.56
CA PRO A 107 5.53 -3.54 -24.44
C PRO A 107 6.92 -3.39 -23.81
N VAL A 108 7.95 -3.91 -24.50
CA VAL A 108 9.33 -3.86 -24.05
C VAL A 108 10.00 -2.57 -24.51
N GLU A 109 10.50 -1.75 -23.58
CA GLU A 109 11.45 -0.67 -23.89
C GLU A 109 12.83 -1.29 -24.20
N HIS A 110 13.05 -1.71 -25.45
CA HIS A 110 14.39 -2.01 -25.93
C HIS A 110 15.05 -0.74 -26.47
N ALA A 111 16.26 -0.46 -25.99
CA ALA A 111 17.13 0.62 -26.43
C ALA A 111 17.74 0.42 -27.83
N HIS A 112 17.10 -0.36 -28.73
CA HIS A 112 17.54 -0.53 -30.12
C HIS A 112 16.34 -0.59 -31.08
N GLU A 113 16.44 0.21 -32.15
CA GLU A 113 15.42 0.49 -33.19
C GLU A 113 15.02 -0.71 -34.08
N THR A 114 14.67 -1.87 -33.53
CA THR A 114 14.06 -2.94 -34.33
C THR A 114 12.55 -2.93 -34.19
N ALA A 115 11.84 -2.59 -35.28
CA ALA A 115 10.37 -2.58 -35.30
C ALA A 115 9.80 -3.92 -34.82
N VAL A 116 8.74 -3.90 -34.00
CA VAL A 116 8.07 -5.09 -33.40
C VAL A 116 7.88 -6.25 -34.39
N LEU A 117 7.56 -5.94 -35.65
CA LEU A 117 7.39 -6.95 -36.71
C LEU A 117 8.69 -7.69 -37.08
N SER A 118 9.84 -7.02 -37.02
CA SER A 118 11.16 -7.63 -37.30
C SER A 118 11.58 -8.59 -36.18
N HIS A 119 11.34 -8.22 -34.92
CA HIS A 119 11.59 -9.08 -33.76
C HIS A 119 10.69 -10.32 -33.78
N THR A 120 9.37 -10.13 -34.00
CA THR A 120 8.44 -11.25 -34.16
C THR A 120 8.81 -12.18 -35.31
N ALA A 121 9.30 -11.62 -36.44
CA ALA A 121 9.74 -12.43 -37.57
C ALA A 121 10.99 -13.26 -37.24
N GLN A 122 11.93 -12.68 -36.48
CA GLN A 122 13.13 -13.38 -36.01
C GLN A 122 12.76 -14.51 -35.02
N ASP A 123 11.91 -14.24 -34.04
CA ASP A 123 11.42 -15.24 -33.09
C ASP A 123 10.65 -16.37 -33.78
N ALA A 124 9.84 -16.04 -34.79
CA ALA A 124 9.13 -17.03 -35.59
C ALA A 124 10.11 -17.96 -36.36
N LEU A 125 11.21 -17.42 -36.90
CA LEU A 125 12.22 -18.24 -37.57
C LEU A 125 12.97 -19.17 -36.60
N LEU A 126 13.31 -18.65 -35.41
CA LEU A 126 13.93 -19.45 -34.34
C LEU A 126 12.99 -20.54 -33.83
N ALA A 127 11.72 -20.20 -33.62
CA ALA A 127 10.68 -21.14 -33.22
C ALA A 127 10.48 -22.24 -34.27
N LEU A 128 10.52 -21.89 -35.57
CA LEU A 128 10.38 -22.86 -36.66
C LEU A 128 11.51 -23.90 -36.66
N ALA A 129 12.75 -23.46 -36.48
CA ALA A 129 13.91 -24.36 -36.43
C ALA A 129 13.76 -25.38 -35.29
N ALA A 130 13.42 -24.93 -34.09
CA ALA A 130 13.20 -25.79 -32.93
C ALA A 130 11.98 -26.71 -33.13
N ALA A 131 10.86 -26.16 -33.62
CA ALA A 131 9.63 -26.91 -33.82
C ALA A 131 9.79 -28.03 -34.86
N LEU A 132 10.56 -27.79 -35.94
CA LEU A 132 10.86 -28.80 -36.95
C LEU A 132 11.71 -29.94 -36.37
N ALA A 133 12.80 -29.62 -35.68
CA ALA A 133 13.68 -30.62 -35.05
C ALA A 133 12.90 -31.49 -34.05
N LEU A 134 12.16 -30.87 -33.14
CA LEU A 134 11.37 -31.57 -32.11
C LEU A 134 10.25 -32.41 -32.73
N SER A 135 9.55 -31.90 -33.74
CA SER A 135 8.47 -32.63 -34.41
C SER A 135 9.01 -33.84 -35.19
N VAL A 136 10.13 -33.71 -35.89
CA VAL A 136 10.75 -34.84 -36.62
C VAL A 136 11.18 -35.93 -35.64
N LEU A 137 11.87 -35.56 -34.56
CA LEU A 137 12.33 -36.51 -33.54
C LEU A 137 11.15 -37.27 -32.90
N LEU A 138 10.11 -36.56 -32.48
CA LEU A 138 8.99 -37.17 -31.77
C LEU A 138 8.12 -38.03 -32.69
N VAL A 139 7.83 -37.57 -33.91
CA VAL A 139 7.06 -38.35 -34.89
C VAL A 139 7.83 -39.59 -35.33
N ALA A 140 9.15 -39.50 -35.51
CA ALA A 140 9.99 -40.66 -35.80
C ALA A 140 10.03 -41.66 -34.63
N MET A 141 10.12 -41.18 -33.39
CA MET A 141 10.17 -42.03 -32.19
C MET A 141 8.86 -42.77 -31.91
N VAL A 142 7.71 -42.06 -32.02
CA VAL A 142 6.38 -42.67 -31.88
C VAL A 142 6.17 -43.75 -32.93
N ARG A 143 6.63 -43.51 -34.17
CA ARG A 143 6.54 -44.52 -35.24
C ARG A 143 7.46 -45.70 -35.02
N ARG A 144 8.69 -45.48 -34.55
CA ARG A 144 9.63 -46.57 -34.24
C ARG A 144 9.06 -47.52 -33.18
N ARG A 145 8.32 -46.98 -32.19
CA ARG A 145 7.56 -47.77 -31.20
C ARG A 145 6.36 -48.51 -31.79
N SER A 146 5.73 -47.98 -32.85
CA SER A 146 4.65 -48.70 -33.55
C SER A 146 5.15 -49.83 -34.48
N THR A 147 6.41 -49.78 -34.92
CA THR A 147 7.03 -50.81 -35.78
C THR A 147 7.81 -51.87 -35.02
N LEU A 148 8.32 -51.54 -33.82
CA LEU A 148 8.97 -52.48 -32.90
C LEU A 148 7.93 -52.92 -31.86
N GLY A 149 7.12 -53.93 -32.20
CA GLY A 149 6.23 -54.53 -31.21
C GLY A 149 7.05 -55.18 -30.09
N ALA A 150 7.08 -54.59 -28.89
CA ALA A 150 7.41 -55.30 -27.65
C ALA A 150 7.15 -54.47 -26.37
N ALA A 151 6.44 -55.14 -25.47
CA ALA A 151 6.32 -55.03 -24.02
C ALA A 151 7.31 -54.13 -23.23
N VAL A 152 6.75 -53.42 -22.25
CA VAL A 152 7.43 -53.10 -20.98
C VAL A 152 6.48 -53.46 -19.83
N PRO A 153 6.93 -54.22 -18.80
CA PRO A 153 6.06 -54.75 -17.75
C PRO A 153 5.65 -53.69 -16.72
N SER A 154 4.44 -53.85 -16.21
CA SER A 154 3.86 -53.10 -15.09
C SER A 154 4.50 -53.52 -13.77
N SER A 155 5.42 -52.74 -13.24
CA SER A 155 5.68 -52.59 -11.79
C SER A 155 6.75 -51.53 -11.55
N TYR A 156 6.59 -50.76 -10.48
CA TYR A 156 7.36 -49.57 -10.05
C TYR A 156 6.92 -48.21 -10.60
N VAL A 157 5.76 -47.72 -10.15
CA VAL A 157 5.63 -46.42 -9.46
C VAL A 157 4.52 -46.57 -8.40
N ALA A 158 4.86 -46.41 -7.13
CA ALA A 158 3.94 -46.42 -5.98
C ALA A 158 3.26 -45.04 -5.81
N PRO A 159 2.14 -44.95 -5.05
CA PRO A 159 1.09 -43.95 -5.26
C PRO A 159 1.17 -42.77 -4.29
N ALA A 160 0.97 -41.55 -4.79
CA ALA A 160 0.56 -40.38 -4.00
C ALA A 160 0.07 -39.26 -4.94
N LEU A 161 -1.17 -39.36 -5.41
CA LEU A 161 -1.99 -38.25 -5.94
C LEU A 161 -3.44 -38.71 -6.18
N GLY A 162 -3.93 -39.58 -5.29
CA GLY A 162 -5.26 -40.16 -5.31
C GLY A 162 -5.95 -39.98 -3.96
N ALA A 163 -6.34 -38.75 -3.66
CA ALA A 163 -7.41 -38.40 -2.73
C ALA A 163 -7.84 -36.97 -3.07
N THR A 164 -9.14 -36.69 -2.93
CA THR A 164 -9.84 -35.42 -3.23
C THR A 164 -10.16 -35.09 -4.69
N ILE A 165 -10.70 -36.04 -5.46
CA ILE A 165 -11.83 -35.76 -6.38
C ILE A 165 -12.82 -36.93 -6.32
N GLU A 166 -13.41 -37.18 -5.15
CA GLU A 166 -14.66 -37.95 -5.04
C GLU A 166 -15.46 -37.34 -3.88
N GLY A 167 -16.40 -36.46 -4.23
CA GLY A 167 -17.22 -35.74 -3.26
C GLY A 167 -18.08 -34.65 -3.87
N ALA A 168 -18.67 -34.86 -5.05
CA ALA A 168 -19.84 -34.13 -5.55
C ALA A 168 -20.34 -34.78 -6.85
N GLY A 169 -20.77 -36.04 -6.76
CA GLY A 169 -21.76 -36.56 -7.69
C GLY A 169 -23.12 -35.96 -7.31
N VAL A 170 -23.81 -35.37 -8.29
CA VAL A 170 -25.22 -35.61 -8.68
C VAL A 170 -25.68 -34.39 -9.49
N GLY A 171 -25.99 -34.61 -10.78
CA GLY A 171 -26.74 -33.66 -11.60
C GLY A 171 -26.19 -33.42 -13.00
N GLY A 172 -26.09 -34.45 -13.84
CA GLY A 172 -25.63 -34.24 -15.22
C GLY A 172 -25.69 -35.44 -16.16
N ALA A 173 -26.71 -36.31 -16.06
CA ALA A 173 -26.96 -37.32 -17.07
C ALA A 173 -28.41 -37.79 -17.05
N LEU A 174 -29.30 -37.03 -17.70
CA LEU A 174 -30.58 -37.52 -18.24
C LEU A 174 -31.11 -36.43 -19.16
N LEU A 175 -31.08 -36.69 -20.46
CA LEU A 175 -32.01 -36.20 -21.51
C LEU A 175 -31.39 -36.49 -22.89
N LEU A 176 -31.44 -37.77 -23.28
CA LEU A 176 -31.67 -38.12 -24.67
C LEU A 176 -33.16 -38.46 -24.77
N GLU A 177 -33.78 -38.02 -25.86
CA GLU A 177 -35.19 -38.21 -26.28
C GLU A 177 -36.23 -37.19 -25.74
N ALA A 178 -36.42 -36.11 -26.50
CA ALA A 178 -37.73 -35.61 -26.93
C ALA A 178 -37.58 -34.31 -27.74
N GLY A 179 -38.17 -34.26 -28.93
CA GLY A 179 -38.12 -33.11 -29.82
C GLY A 179 -38.64 -31.83 -29.18
N THR A 180 -37.87 -30.74 -29.29
CA THR A 180 -38.26 -29.42 -28.81
C THR A 180 -37.91 -28.34 -29.84
N THR A 181 -38.93 -27.57 -30.24
CA THR A 181 -38.86 -26.52 -31.26
C THR A 181 -38.30 -25.20 -30.70
N ARG A 182 -37.72 -24.37 -31.59
CA ARG A 182 -37.09 -23.06 -31.30
C ARG A 182 -37.88 -22.12 -30.36
N ARG A 183 -39.20 -22.29 -30.24
CA ARG A 183 -40.08 -21.42 -29.42
C ARG A 183 -40.08 -21.75 -27.92
N ARG A 184 -39.62 -22.95 -27.50
CA ARG A 184 -39.51 -23.33 -26.08
C ARG A 184 -38.16 -22.96 -25.44
N ILE A 185 -37.11 -22.74 -26.23
CA ILE A 185 -35.79 -22.28 -25.73
C ILE A 185 -35.86 -20.82 -25.24
N LEU A 186 -36.69 -19.99 -25.86
CA LEU A 186 -36.90 -18.59 -25.45
C LEU A 186 -37.70 -18.44 -24.15
N GLN A 187 -38.61 -19.38 -23.84
CA GLN A 187 -39.39 -19.33 -22.60
C GLN A 187 -38.60 -19.78 -21.36
N TYR A 188 -37.64 -20.69 -21.51
CA TYR A 188 -36.74 -21.08 -20.39
C TYR A 188 -35.52 -20.15 -20.24
N GLY A 189 -35.13 -19.43 -21.29
CA GLY A 189 -34.09 -18.38 -21.21
C GLY A 189 -34.51 -17.16 -20.38
N ALA A 190 -35.82 -16.82 -20.35
CA ALA A 190 -36.32 -15.68 -19.58
C ALA A 190 -36.50 -15.98 -18.07
N ALA A 191 -36.81 -17.23 -17.71
CA ALA A 191 -36.98 -17.64 -16.31
C ALA A 191 -35.66 -17.99 -15.59
N GLY A 192 -34.62 -18.40 -16.34
CA GLY A 192 -33.28 -18.68 -15.79
C GLY A 192 -32.45 -17.42 -15.47
N ALA A 193 -32.76 -16.28 -16.08
CA ALA A 193 -32.02 -15.03 -15.88
C ALA A 193 -32.29 -14.38 -14.50
N VAL A 194 -33.45 -14.63 -13.90
CA VAL A 194 -33.82 -14.00 -12.62
C VAL A 194 -33.27 -14.77 -11.41
N ALA A 195 -33.15 -16.10 -11.49
CA ALA A 195 -32.62 -16.92 -10.38
C ALA A 195 -31.08 -16.97 -10.35
N VAL A 196 -30.40 -16.82 -11.49
CA VAL A 196 -28.92 -16.77 -11.54
C VAL A 196 -28.38 -15.42 -11.07
N SER A 197 -29.19 -14.36 -11.07
CA SER A 197 -28.80 -13.03 -10.59
C SER A 197 -28.59 -12.97 -9.07
N ALA A 198 -29.34 -13.77 -8.28
CA ALA A 198 -29.22 -13.76 -6.82
C ALA A 198 -28.05 -14.64 -6.30
N THR A 199 -27.79 -15.80 -6.92
CA THR A 199 -26.67 -16.68 -6.54
C THR A 199 -25.35 -16.33 -7.24
N GLY A 200 -25.40 -15.69 -8.42
CA GLY A 200 -24.21 -15.20 -9.13
C GLY A 200 -23.56 -13.99 -8.46
N ALA A 201 -24.38 -13.10 -7.87
CA ALA A 201 -23.89 -11.99 -7.07
C ALA A 201 -23.16 -12.45 -5.79
N LEU A 202 -23.57 -13.58 -5.20
CA LEU A 202 -22.93 -14.14 -4.01
C LEU A 202 -21.66 -14.96 -4.30
N ARG A 203 -21.46 -15.47 -5.53
CA ARG A 203 -20.23 -16.20 -5.91
C ARG A 203 -19.17 -15.33 -6.60
N ALA A 204 -19.54 -14.18 -7.14
CA ALA A 204 -18.57 -13.20 -7.67
C ALA A 204 -17.76 -12.49 -6.57
N TYR A 205 -18.18 -12.61 -5.30
CA TYR A 205 -17.45 -12.09 -4.12
C TYR A 205 -16.39 -13.05 -3.55
N ALA A 206 -16.17 -14.22 -4.16
CA ALA A 206 -15.29 -15.26 -3.62
C ALA A 206 -14.29 -15.79 -4.66
N ALA A 207 -13.79 -14.94 -5.57
CA ALA A 207 -12.47 -15.21 -6.12
C ALA A 207 -11.48 -15.06 -4.96
N PRO A 208 -10.63 -16.06 -4.65
CA PRO A 208 -9.60 -15.92 -3.63
C PRO A 208 -8.80 -14.67 -3.97
N PHE A 209 -8.86 -13.70 -3.08
CA PHE A 209 -8.07 -12.50 -3.16
C PHE A 209 -6.60 -12.93 -3.10
N ASP A 210 -5.81 -12.63 -4.14
CA ASP A 210 -4.38 -12.92 -4.10
C ASP A 210 -3.71 -11.85 -3.23
N GLU A 211 -3.46 -12.19 -1.97
CA GLU A 211 -2.75 -11.35 -0.99
C GLU A 211 -1.39 -10.86 -1.53
N SER A 212 -0.79 -11.57 -2.49
CA SER A 212 0.47 -11.15 -3.13
C SER A 212 0.33 -9.89 -3.99
N ALA A 213 -0.87 -9.53 -4.43
CA ALA A 213 -1.15 -8.26 -5.13
C ALA A 213 -1.22 -7.04 -4.18
N LEU A 214 -1.18 -7.28 -2.85
CA LEU A 214 -1.20 -6.24 -1.81
C LEU A 214 0.13 -6.08 -1.09
N SER A 215 1.11 -6.93 -1.38
CA SER A 215 2.42 -6.89 -0.73
C SER A 215 3.43 -6.19 -1.64
N ASP A 216 4.05 -5.13 -1.15
CA ASP A 216 5.34 -4.69 -1.68
C ASP A 216 6.38 -5.73 -1.25
N LYS A 217 6.89 -6.53 -2.20
CA LYS A 217 7.90 -7.57 -1.93
C LYS A 217 9.29 -6.95 -1.74
N VAL A 218 9.43 -6.17 -0.67
CA VAL A 218 10.70 -5.54 -0.27
C VAL A 218 11.23 -6.26 0.94
N ASP A 219 12.35 -6.96 0.76
CA ASP A 219 13.08 -7.51 1.90
C ASP A 219 13.55 -6.36 2.79
N PRO A 220 13.42 -6.47 4.12
CA PRO A 220 13.90 -5.43 5.02
C PRO A 220 15.41 -5.24 4.88
N CYS A 221 15.85 -3.99 4.76
CA CYS A 221 17.28 -3.67 4.62
C CYS A 221 18.05 -3.79 5.93
N PHE A 222 17.33 -3.92 7.04
CA PHE A 222 17.87 -4.15 8.36
C PHE A 222 16.95 -5.09 9.15
N ASP A 223 17.53 -6.13 9.75
CA ASP A 223 16.84 -7.24 10.42
C ASP A 223 17.54 -7.65 11.74
N LYS A 224 18.29 -6.71 12.33
CA LYS A 224 19.21 -6.97 13.44
C LYS A 224 18.77 -6.31 14.74
N SER A 225 17.52 -5.87 14.84
CA SER A 225 17.06 -5.26 16.08
C SER A 225 17.13 -6.25 17.23
N PRO A 226 17.45 -5.76 18.45
CA PRO A 226 17.17 -6.55 19.63
C PRO A 226 15.66 -6.83 19.67
N ARG A 227 15.26 -7.97 20.24
CA ARG A 227 13.85 -8.35 20.36
C ARG A 227 13.58 -8.89 21.76
N GLY A 228 12.56 -8.37 22.40
CA GLY A 228 11.98 -8.93 23.61
C GLY A 228 11.10 -10.13 23.29
N ARG A 229 10.73 -10.90 24.33
CA ARG A 229 9.70 -11.94 24.19
C ARG A 229 8.33 -11.26 23.97
N PRO A 230 7.57 -11.63 22.92
CA PRO A 230 6.27 -11.03 22.65
C PRO A 230 5.27 -11.33 23.77
N PHE A 231 4.23 -10.49 23.87
CA PHE A 231 3.09 -10.66 24.76
C PHE A 231 3.44 -10.70 26.26
N THR A 232 4.55 -10.06 26.66
CA THR A 232 4.97 -9.99 28.06
C THR A 232 4.48 -8.73 28.78
N ARG A 233 4.16 -7.67 28.03
CA ARG A 233 3.69 -6.38 28.55
C ARG A 233 2.22 -6.17 28.23
N GLU A 234 1.50 -5.55 29.16
CA GLU A 234 0.14 -5.06 28.91
C GLU A 234 0.18 -3.90 27.90
N LEU A 235 -0.82 -3.85 27.03
CA LEU A 235 -1.08 -2.73 26.13
C LEU A 235 -1.33 -1.48 26.97
N VAL A 236 -0.62 -0.40 26.64
CA VAL A 236 -0.90 0.91 27.20
C VAL A 236 -1.85 1.64 26.27
N ILE A 237 -2.93 2.16 26.83
CA ILE A 237 -3.87 3.02 26.09
C ILE A 237 -3.35 4.46 26.18
N PRO A 238 -3.15 5.16 25.05
CA PRO A 238 -2.81 6.58 25.08
C PRO A 238 -3.81 7.36 25.96
N PRO A 239 -3.38 8.31 26.80
CA PRO A 239 -4.30 9.04 27.64
C PRO A 239 -5.18 9.97 26.80
N VAL A 240 -6.43 10.16 27.21
CA VAL A 240 -7.27 11.25 26.68
C VAL A 240 -6.68 12.59 27.16
N LEU A 241 -6.50 13.52 26.24
CA LEU A 241 -6.07 14.88 26.57
C LEU A 241 -7.27 15.66 27.09
N GLU A 242 -7.13 16.29 28.26
CA GLU A 242 -8.11 17.25 28.75
C GLU A 242 -7.84 18.65 28.18
N PRO A 243 -8.87 19.40 27.76
CA PRO A 243 -8.69 20.76 27.30
C PRO A 243 -8.26 21.68 28.44
N VAL A 244 -7.32 22.59 28.15
CA VAL A 244 -6.84 23.60 29.10
C VAL A 244 -7.88 24.69 29.33
N ALA A 245 -8.80 24.89 28.39
CA ALA A 245 -9.96 25.78 28.53
C ALA A 245 -11.13 25.29 27.66
N ARG A 246 -12.34 25.60 28.09
CA ARG A 246 -13.57 25.41 27.31
C ARG A 246 -14.26 26.77 27.18
N THR A 247 -14.43 27.25 25.96
CA THR A 247 -15.25 28.44 25.66
C THR A 247 -16.66 28.01 25.24
N ALA A 248 -17.52 28.99 24.98
CA ALA A 248 -18.85 28.72 24.43
C ALA A 248 -18.76 27.97 23.09
N GLU A 249 -17.80 28.33 22.24
CA GLU A 249 -17.67 27.82 20.87
C GLU A 249 -16.63 26.70 20.71
N ALA A 250 -15.64 26.59 21.61
CA ALA A 250 -14.49 25.72 21.39
C ALA A 250 -13.93 25.03 22.64
N ASP A 251 -13.34 23.84 22.43
CA ASP A 251 -12.40 23.24 23.38
C ASP A 251 -10.96 23.59 22.96
N VAL A 252 -10.17 24.07 23.93
CA VAL A 252 -8.81 24.57 23.68
C VAL A 252 -7.79 23.62 24.30
N TYR A 253 -6.80 23.22 23.51
CA TYR A 253 -5.74 22.31 23.89
C TYR A 253 -4.36 22.92 23.63
N GLU A 254 -3.39 22.44 24.41
CA GLU A 254 -1.97 22.73 24.20
C GLU A 254 -1.22 21.40 24.09
N ILE A 255 -0.41 21.26 23.06
CA ILE A 255 0.43 20.10 22.81
C ILE A 255 1.84 20.59 22.50
N ALA A 256 2.85 19.94 23.06
CA ALA A 256 4.24 20.23 22.76
C ALA A 256 4.92 19.05 22.07
N GLU A 257 5.63 19.28 20.97
CA GLU A 257 6.53 18.28 20.40
C GLU A 257 7.81 18.23 21.25
N MET A 258 8.12 17.08 21.82
CA MET A 258 9.19 16.95 22.81
C MET A 258 10.09 15.75 22.52
N ALA A 259 11.40 15.94 22.73
CA ALA A 259 12.31 14.82 22.85
C ALA A 259 12.01 14.05 24.16
N SER A 260 12.00 12.73 24.06
CA SER A 260 11.67 11.80 25.12
C SER A 260 12.56 10.54 25.02
N ALA A 261 12.23 9.54 25.82
CA ALA A 261 12.74 8.19 25.64
C ALA A 261 11.66 7.20 26.08
N SER A 262 11.43 6.19 25.25
CA SER A 262 10.51 5.10 25.53
C SER A 262 11.27 3.79 25.70
N GLU A 263 10.69 2.86 26.44
CA GLU A 263 11.13 1.46 26.38
C GLU A 263 10.20 0.74 25.41
N ILE A 264 10.45 0.86 24.10
CA ILE A 264 9.68 0.14 23.08
C ILE A 264 9.82 -1.37 23.31
N ILE A 265 11.08 -1.81 23.45
CA ILE A 265 11.45 -3.14 23.91
C ILE A 265 11.74 -3.06 25.41
N ALA A 266 11.19 -3.99 26.18
CA ALA A 266 11.37 -4.02 27.64
C ALA A 266 12.85 -3.99 28.04
N GLY A 267 13.24 -3.03 28.89
CA GLY A 267 14.63 -2.90 29.38
C GLY A 267 15.61 -2.25 28.40
N ILE A 268 15.16 -1.84 27.20
CA ILE A 268 15.96 -1.06 26.25
C ILE A 268 15.40 0.36 26.21
N ARG A 269 16.17 1.31 26.74
CA ARG A 269 15.80 2.72 26.68
C ARG A 269 16.13 3.28 25.30
N THR A 270 15.10 3.63 24.54
CA THR A 270 15.21 4.14 23.17
C THR A 270 14.87 5.63 23.14
N PRO A 271 15.81 6.52 22.77
CA PRO A 271 15.49 7.92 22.48
C PRO A 271 14.39 8.02 21.41
N SER A 272 13.39 8.84 21.65
CA SER A 272 12.22 9.00 20.80
C SER A 272 11.70 10.43 20.91
N TRP A 273 10.79 10.81 20.04
CA TRP A 273 10.03 12.05 20.13
C TRP A 273 8.56 11.73 20.41
N GLY A 274 7.83 12.71 20.94
CA GLY A 274 6.42 12.52 21.21
C GLY A 274 5.69 13.82 21.48
N TYR A 275 4.41 13.83 21.13
CA TYR A 275 3.50 14.89 21.54
C TYR A 275 3.23 14.77 23.04
N ASN A 276 3.53 15.83 23.78
CA ASN A 276 3.63 15.85 25.24
C ASN A 276 4.61 14.79 25.80
N GLY A 277 5.64 14.43 25.01
CA GLY A 277 6.71 13.52 25.41
C GLY A 277 6.32 12.03 25.45
N ILE A 278 5.16 11.66 24.90
CA ILE A 278 4.73 10.27 24.77
C ILE A 278 4.43 9.93 23.30
N SER A 279 4.61 8.66 22.94
CA SER A 279 4.26 8.13 21.62
C SER A 279 3.49 6.81 21.78
N PRO A 280 2.29 6.67 21.18
CA PRO A 280 1.54 7.72 20.51
C PRO A 280 1.23 8.91 21.44
N GLY A 281 1.05 10.08 20.85
CA GLY A 281 0.61 11.29 21.52
C GLY A 281 -0.75 11.11 22.20
N PRO A 282 -1.11 11.99 23.14
CA PRO A 282 -2.39 11.92 23.84
C PRO A 282 -3.56 12.02 22.85
N THR A 283 -4.64 11.28 23.11
CA THR A 283 -5.81 11.25 22.23
C THR A 283 -6.71 12.44 22.50
N ILE A 284 -7.07 13.19 21.47
CA ILE A 284 -8.13 14.22 21.57
C ILE A 284 -9.47 13.55 21.30
N MET A 285 -10.42 13.68 22.22
CA MET A 285 -11.81 13.27 22.02
C MET A 285 -12.62 14.52 21.66
N ALA A 286 -13.10 14.60 20.41
CA ALA A 286 -13.80 15.76 19.87
C ALA A 286 -15.26 15.44 19.52
N ARG A 287 -16.07 16.49 19.38
CA ARG A 287 -17.49 16.39 19.01
C ARG A 287 -17.77 17.17 17.73
N LYS A 288 -18.55 16.57 16.83
CA LYS A 288 -19.02 17.25 15.62
C LYS A 288 -19.77 18.52 15.99
N GLY A 289 -19.57 19.58 15.21
CA GLY A 289 -20.16 20.91 15.42
C GLY A 289 -19.51 21.74 16.53
N ARG A 290 -18.62 21.16 17.35
CA ARG A 290 -17.86 21.89 18.37
C ARG A 290 -16.44 22.14 17.87
N ARG A 291 -16.02 23.39 17.77
CA ARG A 291 -14.66 23.73 17.32
C ARG A 291 -13.62 23.23 18.31
N VAL A 292 -12.48 22.77 17.80
CA VAL A 292 -11.30 22.46 18.61
C VAL A 292 -10.18 23.40 18.20
N GLU A 293 -9.52 24.01 19.18
CA GLU A 293 -8.33 24.83 18.95
C GLU A 293 -7.13 24.15 19.62
N VAL A 294 -6.11 23.80 18.85
CA VAL A 294 -4.90 23.17 19.39
C VAL A 294 -3.72 24.06 19.11
N THR A 295 -3.01 24.47 20.16
CA THR A 295 -1.72 25.13 20.01
C THR A 295 -0.62 24.08 20.09
N PHE A 296 0.01 23.78 18.96
CA PHE A 296 1.21 22.96 18.89
C PHE A 296 2.44 23.84 19.11
N THR A 297 3.35 23.40 19.96
CA THR A 297 4.59 24.12 20.28
C THR A 297 5.78 23.21 20.09
N ASN A 298 6.68 23.60 19.20
CA ASN A 298 7.91 22.86 19.00
C ASN A 298 8.84 23.10 20.20
N ARG A 299 9.01 22.08 21.04
CA ARG A 299 9.95 22.08 22.18
C ARG A 299 11.10 21.09 21.97
N LEU A 300 11.37 20.73 20.72
CA LEU A 300 12.52 19.92 20.37
C LEU A 300 13.83 20.68 20.61
N PRO A 301 14.97 19.99 20.81
CA PRO A 301 16.23 20.67 21.10
C PRO A 301 16.69 21.55 19.92
N ALA A 302 16.97 22.83 20.14
CA ALA A 302 17.32 23.78 19.06
C ALA A 302 18.57 23.41 18.23
N ASP A 303 19.48 22.61 18.80
CA ASP A 303 20.67 22.10 18.11
C ASP A 303 20.40 20.78 17.35
N GLY A 304 19.13 20.36 17.24
CA GLY A 304 18.72 19.04 16.75
C GLY A 304 18.93 17.94 17.80
N ASP A 305 18.71 16.70 17.38
CA ASP A 305 19.00 15.52 18.21
C ASP A 305 19.76 14.45 17.40
N PRO A 306 21.03 14.73 17.05
CA PRO A 306 21.81 13.92 16.11
C PRO A 306 22.19 12.54 16.66
N ASP A 307 22.08 12.33 17.98
CA ASP A 307 22.38 11.06 18.64
C ASP A 307 21.10 10.24 18.92
N GLY A 308 19.91 10.79 18.62
CA GLY A 308 18.62 10.18 18.91
C GLY A 308 17.95 9.47 17.74
N LEU A 309 18.58 9.42 16.57
CA LEU A 309 18.19 8.63 15.40
C LEU A 309 19.44 8.31 14.57
N ILE A 310 19.68 7.03 14.26
CA ILE A 310 20.75 6.63 13.34
C ILE A 310 20.15 6.55 11.95
N ILE A 311 20.59 7.42 11.03
CA ILE A 311 20.12 7.40 9.64
C ILE A 311 21.19 6.74 8.76
N LYS A 312 20.86 5.60 8.16
CA LYS A 312 21.81 4.83 7.33
C LYS A 312 22.24 5.60 6.09
N THR A 313 21.26 6.17 5.37
CA THR A 313 21.47 6.90 4.12
C THR A 313 20.81 8.27 4.23
N PRO A 314 21.49 9.27 4.82
CA PRO A 314 20.91 10.60 4.96
C PRO A 314 20.74 11.27 3.60
N ALA A 315 19.61 11.97 3.42
CA ALA A 315 19.32 12.72 2.19
C ALA A 315 20.37 13.83 1.94
N ASP A 316 20.70 14.10 0.67
CA ASP A 316 21.56 15.24 0.31
C ASP A 316 20.75 16.54 0.44
N PRO A 317 21.09 17.43 1.40
CA PRO A 317 20.33 18.66 1.65
C PRO A 317 20.37 19.65 0.47
N LYS A 318 21.22 19.44 -0.53
CA LYS A 318 21.21 20.25 -1.76
C LYS A 318 20.08 19.85 -2.71
N THR A 319 19.74 18.57 -2.75
CA THR A 319 18.72 18.02 -3.64
C THR A 319 17.40 17.79 -2.93
N ASN A 320 17.43 17.64 -1.60
CA ASN A 320 16.28 17.46 -0.71
C ASN A 320 16.42 18.39 0.50
N PRO A 321 16.19 19.71 0.35
CA PRO A 321 16.38 20.66 1.43
C PRO A 321 15.33 20.48 2.52
N PHE A 322 15.76 20.41 3.78
CA PHE A 322 14.88 20.33 4.95
C PHE A 322 15.39 21.23 6.08
N ILE A 323 14.55 21.47 7.07
CA ILE A 323 14.87 22.29 8.25
C ILE A 323 14.66 21.43 9.49
N GLU A 324 15.74 20.91 10.06
CA GLU A 324 15.69 20.16 11.33
C GLU A 324 16.12 21.05 12.51
N PRO A 325 15.45 20.96 13.69
CA PRO A 325 14.28 20.14 14.00
C PRO A 325 13.00 20.96 13.88
N GLY A 326 12.77 21.54 12.70
CA GLY A 326 11.52 22.24 12.42
C GLY A 326 10.39 21.25 12.19
N THR A 327 9.17 21.62 12.57
CA THR A 327 8.00 20.74 12.59
C THR A 327 6.79 21.37 11.90
N VAL A 328 5.88 20.54 11.40
CA VAL A 328 4.60 20.93 10.81
C VAL A 328 3.59 19.90 11.22
N VAL A 329 2.49 20.27 11.88
CA VAL A 329 1.49 19.29 12.32
C VAL A 329 0.31 19.25 11.35
N HIS A 330 0.07 18.08 10.75
CA HIS A 330 -1.11 17.77 9.98
C HIS A 330 -2.13 17.03 10.84
N LEU A 331 -3.42 17.40 10.74
CA LEU A 331 -4.52 16.58 11.26
C LEU A 331 -5.14 15.78 10.12
N HIS A 332 -4.64 14.57 9.91
CA HIS A 332 -5.05 13.69 8.83
C HIS A 332 -6.53 13.35 8.88
N GLY A 333 -7.21 13.62 7.76
CA GLY A 333 -8.65 13.40 7.58
C GLY A 333 -9.53 14.60 7.95
N ILE A 334 -8.94 15.75 8.34
CA ILE A 334 -9.71 16.96 8.64
C ILE A 334 -10.16 17.70 7.36
N ASN A 335 -11.37 18.22 7.38
CA ASN A 335 -11.83 19.30 6.51
C ASN A 335 -11.65 20.63 7.26
N ALA A 336 -10.49 21.26 7.08
CA ALA A 336 -10.13 22.54 7.71
C ALA A 336 -9.53 23.50 6.68
N ASP A 337 -9.34 24.75 7.11
CA ASP A 337 -8.67 25.77 6.32
C ASP A 337 -7.17 25.44 6.13
N PRO A 338 -6.52 25.94 5.06
CA PRO A 338 -5.11 25.63 4.76
C PRO A 338 -4.13 25.93 5.89
N ILE A 339 -4.37 26.96 6.71
CA ILE A 339 -3.47 27.34 7.81
C ILE A 339 -3.55 26.29 8.93
N SER A 340 -4.72 25.71 9.13
CA SER A 340 -4.96 24.64 10.10
C SER A 340 -4.67 23.25 9.54
N ASP A 341 -4.36 23.11 8.25
CA ASP A 341 -4.19 21.81 7.59
C ASP A 341 -2.84 21.17 7.91
N GLY A 342 -1.75 21.95 7.95
CA GLY A 342 -0.39 21.41 8.16
C GLY A 342 0.42 21.36 6.87
N TYR A 343 0.42 22.46 6.12
CA TYR A 343 1.12 22.56 4.84
C TYR A 343 2.64 22.39 5.01
N ALA A 344 3.27 21.44 4.31
CA ALA A 344 4.63 20.96 4.62
C ALA A 344 5.76 22.01 4.67
N THR A 345 5.58 23.18 4.06
CA THR A 345 6.56 24.27 4.11
C THR A 345 6.36 25.24 5.28
N ASP A 346 5.29 25.11 6.06
CA ASP A 346 4.90 26.06 7.11
C ASP A 346 5.60 25.79 8.45
N VAL A 347 6.89 25.47 8.36
CA VAL A 347 7.77 24.96 9.42
C VAL A 347 7.82 25.85 10.67
N ARG A 348 7.54 25.26 11.84
CA ARG A 348 7.76 25.84 13.17
C ARG A 348 9.12 25.45 13.70
N LEU A 349 9.95 26.43 14.05
CA LEU A 349 11.25 26.18 14.67
C LEU A 349 11.11 25.93 16.18
N PRO A 350 12.12 25.36 16.84
CA PRO A 350 12.14 25.23 18.29
C PRO A 350 11.84 26.55 19.01
N GLY A 351 10.81 26.54 19.84
CA GLY A 351 10.27 27.70 20.56
C GLY A 351 9.07 28.37 19.87
N ASP A 352 8.82 28.09 18.60
CA ASP A 352 7.63 28.58 17.89
C ASP A 352 6.40 27.74 18.25
N SER A 353 5.23 28.36 18.07
CA SER A 353 3.93 27.70 18.22
C SER A 353 3.02 28.08 17.05
N LEU A 354 2.12 27.17 16.68
CA LEU A 354 0.99 27.47 15.80
C LEU A 354 -0.31 26.99 16.43
N ARG A 355 -1.35 27.83 16.34
CA ARG A 355 -2.70 27.45 16.76
C ARG A 355 -3.51 27.03 15.54
N HIS A 356 -3.85 25.75 15.47
CA HIS A 356 -4.78 25.21 14.51
C HIS A 356 -6.22 25.37 15.02
N ARG A 357 -7.15 25.64 14.10
CA ARG A 357 -8.59 25.78 14.39
C ARG A 357 -9.34 24.71 13.61
N TYR A 358 -9.60 23.59 14.26
CA TYR A 358 -10.34 22.49 13.67
C TYR A 358 -11.84 22.73 13.82
N PRO A 359 -12.57 22.96 12.71
CA PRO A 359 -13.96 23.40 12.79
C PRO A 359 -14.90 22.28 13.22
N ASN A 360 -14.55 21.02 12.94
CA ASN A 360 -15.44 19.86 13.06
C ASN A 360 -16.82 20.14 12.43
N ASN A 361 -16.81 20.77 11.26
CA ASN A 361 -18.00 21.30 10.57
C ASN A 361 -18.96 20.19 10.08
N ASP A 362 -20.06 20.60 9.45
CA ASP A 362 -21.10 19.69 8.99
C ASP A 362 -20.63 18.71 7.90
N ASP A 363 -19.64 19.08 7.09
CA ASP A 363 -19.04 18.19 6.09
C ASP A 363 -17.96 17.27 6.67
N GLN A 364 -17.44 17.54 7.85
CA GLN A 364 -16.59 16.59 8.57
C GLN A 364 -17.43 15.41 9.07
N ARG A 365 -17.09 14.20 8.61
CA ARG A 365 -17.65 12.98 9.19
C ARG A 365 -16.96 12.65 10.51
N PRO A 366 -17.72 12.27 11.56
CA PRO A 366 -17.15 11.68 12.76
C PRO A 366 -16.42 10.39 12.41
N ALA A 367 -15.17 10.29 12.85
CA ALA A 367 -14.25 9.22 12.49
C ALA A 367 -13.05 9.20 13.43
N THR A 368 -12.23 8.15 13.29
CA THR A 368 -10.88 8.11 13.87
C THR A 368 -9.93 8.87 12.94
N LEU A 369 -9.58 10.11 13.30
CA LEU A 369 -8.54 10.93 12.69
C LEU A 369 -7.24 10.77 13.49
N TRP A 370 -6.16 11.32 12.98
CA TRP A 370 -4.87 11.31 13.67
C TRP A 370 -4.04 12.54 13.27
N TYR A 371 -3.24 13.03 14.20
CA TYR A 371 -2.35 14.15 13.96
C TYR A 371 -0.90 13.68 13.96
N HIS A 372 -0.10 14.19 13.03
CA HIS A 372 1.29 13.81 12.87
C HIS A 372 2.14 14.91 12.25
N ASP A 373 3.46 14.76 12.32
CA ASP A 373 4.35 15.68 11.64
C ASP A 373 4.28 15.49 10.10
N HIS A 374 4.40 16.59 9.35
CA HIS A 374 4.29 16.68 7.89
C HIS A 374 5.38 17.59 7.31
N SER A 375 6.55 17.61 7.95
CA SER A 375 7.63 18.54 7.58
C SER A 375 8.31 18.13 6.29
N LEU A 376 8.38 19.06 5.33
CA LEU A 376 8.95 18.79 4.00
C LEU A 376 10.31 18.07 4.06
N HIS A 377 10.37 16.90 3.40
CA HIS A 377 11.56 16.05 3.22
C HIS A 377 12.10 15.36 4.48
N ILE A 378 11.43 15.48 5.62
CA ILE A 378 11.79 14.82 6.89
C ILE A 378 10.58 14.26 7.65
N THR A 379 9.40 14.17 7.01
CA THR A 379 8.19 13.58 7.59
C THR A 379 8.47 12.17 8.11
N ALA A 380 9.15 11.34 7.30
CA ALA A 380 9.41 9.95 7.65
C ALA A 380 10.28 9.83 8.91
N HIS A 381 11.30 10.69 9.04
CA HIS A 381 12.15 10.71 10.23
C HIS A 381 11.38 11.11 11.48
N HIS A 382 10.45 12.06 11.38
CA HIS A 382 9.68 12.53 12.53
C HIS A 382 8.61 11.52 12.96
N LEU A 383 7.92 10.90 12.01
CA LEU A 383 6.99 9.79 12.24
C LEU A 383 7.70 8.62 12.91
N PHE A 384 8.82 8.16 12.34
CA PHE A 384 9.60 7.03 12.87
C PHE A 384 10.12 7.25 14.29
N ARG A 385 10.27 8.52 14.70
CA ARG A 385 10.66 8.88 16.07
C ARG A 385 9.49 8.95 17.04
N GLY A 386 8.25 9.02 16.55
CA GLY A 386 7.04 8.91 17.36
C GLY A 386 6.10 10.12 17.35
N LEU A 387 6.27 11.11 16.46
CA LEU A 387 5.38 12.27 16.34
C LEU A 387 4.06 11.92 15.62
N ALA A 388 3.23 11.09 16.26
CA ALA A 388 1.87 10.76 15.83
C ALA A 388 0.94 10.63 17.05
N GLY A 389 -0.34 11.00 16.92
CA GLY A 389 -1.36 10.84 17.97
C GLY A 389 -2.78 10.80 17.41
N LEU A 390 -3.75 10.34 18.18
CA LEU A 390 -5.13 10.16 17.70
C LEU A 390 -6.02 11.38 17.97
N TYR A 391 -6.97 11.60 17.06
CA TYR A 391 -8.08 12.54 17.21
C TYR A 391 -9.37 11.81 16.88
N ILE A 392 -10.19 11.50 17.88
CA ILE A 392 -11.43 10.75 17.68
C ILE A 392 -12.59 11.74 17.69
N LEU A 393 -13.22 11.91 16.53
CA LEU A 393 -14.41 12.75 16.37
C LEU A 393 -15.66 11.88 16.47
N SER A 394 -16.54 12.18 17.42
CA SER A 394 -17.84 11.50 17.58
C SER A 394 -19.02 12.46 17.47
N ASP A 395 -20.23 11.90 17.36
CA ASP A 395 -21.49 12.64 17.36
C ASP A 395 -22.62 11.83 18.04
N GLU A 396 -23.80 12.42 18.11
CA GLU A 396 -24.99 11.83 18.68
C GLU A 396 -25.52 10.60 17.92
N VAL A 397 -25.25 10.49 16.62
CA VAL A 397 -25.65 9.32 15.81
C VAL A 397 -24.85 8.10 16.26
N GLU A 398 -23.53 8.24 16.41
CA GLU A 398 -22.70 7.16 16.95
C GLU A 398 -23.04 6.83 18.41
N ASP A 399 -23.33 7.84 19.23
CA ASP A 399 -23.72 7.64 20.64
C ASP A 399 -25.03 6.85 20.78
N ALA A 400 -25.95 6.96 19.83
CA ALA A 400 -27.21 6.23 19.84
C ALA A 400 -27.06 4.74 19.45
N LEU A 401 -25.95 4.37 18.78
CA LEU A 401 -25.70 2.98 18.38
C LEU A 401 -25.21 2.16 19.57
N GLU A 402 -25.66 0.92 19.68
CA GLU A 402 -25.20 -0.03 20.72
C GLU A 402 -23.88 -0.72 20.33
N LEU A 403 -22.91 0.08 19.86
CA LEU A 403 -21.53 -0.38 19.65
C LEU A 403 -20.80 -0.53 21.00
N PRO A 404 -19.72 -1.36 21.09
CA PRO A 404 -18.84 -1.34 22.25
C PRO A 404 -18.28 0.06 22.49
N LYS A 405 -18.36 0.51 23.75
CA LYS A 405 -18.08 1.89 24.18
C LYS A 405 -17.17 1.96 25.40
N GLY A 406 -16.64 3.15 25.63
CA GLY A 406 -15.74 3.45 26.74
C GLY A 406 -14.30 3.31 26.28
N TYR A 407 -13.71 4.46 25.97
CA TYR A 407 -12.32 4.57 25.54
C TYR A 407 -11.39 3.89 26.55
N GLY A 408 -10.56 2.97 26.07
CA GLY A 408 -9.64 2.16 26.88
C GLY A 408 -10.30 1.03 27.69
N ARG A 409 -11.62 0.83 27.57
CA ARG A 409 -12.35 -0.27 28.23
C ARG A 409 -12.90 -1.27 27.22
N TYR A 410 -13.79 -0.85 26.32
CA TYR A 410 -14.31 -1.69 25.23
C TYR A 410 -14.21 -1.01 23.85
N ASP A 411 -13.79 0.25 23.82
CA ASP A 411 -13.40 0.98 22.61
C ASP A 411 -11.89 1.27 22.72
N ILE A 412 -11.08 0.50 21.99
CA ILE A 412 -9.63 0.39 22.19
C ILE A 412 -8.89 0.96 20.97
N PRO A 413 -8.09 2.01 21.12
CA PRO A 413 -7.21 2.49 20.04
C PRO A 413 -6.00 1.58 19.88
N LEU A 414 -5.69 1.21 18.64
CA LEU A 414 -4.50 0.46 18.25
C LEU A 414 -3.75 1.26 17.16
N VAL A 415 -2.67 1.93 17.55
CA VAL A 415 -1.72 2.54 16.61
C VAL A 415 -0.63 1.50 16.35
N ILE A 416 -0.66 0.92 15.16
CA ILE A 416 0.30 -0.10 14.70
C ILE A 416 1.44 0.60 13.98
N ASP A 417 2.66 0.21 14.30
CA ASP A 417 3.90 0.72 13.72
C ASP A 417 4.95 -0.41 13.67
N ASP A 418 6.05 -0.20 12.97
CA ASP A 418 7.20 -1.09 12.93
C ASP A 418 8.49 -0.28 12.94
N VAL A 419 9.39 -0.65 13.84
CA VAL A 419 10.65 0.08 14.06
C VAL A 419 11.86 -0.82 13.91
N MET A 420 13.01 -0.18 13.80
CA MET A 420 14.32 -0.81 13.83
C MET A 420 15.12 -0.13 14.94
N ILE A 421 15.82 -0.92 15.73
CA ILE A 421 16.59 -0.46 16.88
C ILE A 421 18.00 -1.01 16.75
N ASP A 422 19.00 -0.15 16.83
CA ASP A 422 20.39 -0.57 16.80
C ASP A 422 20.71 -1.44 18.04
N PRO A 423 21.24 -2.67 17.86
CA PRO A 423 21.44 -3.61 18.95
C PRO A 423 22.53 -3.20 19.95
N ASP A 424 23.46 -2.33 19.54
CA ASP A 424 24.57 -1.90 20.39
C ASP A 424 24.21 -0.68 21.25
N THR A 425 23.35 0.20 20.73
CA THR A 425 23.05 1.49 21.35
C THR A 425 21.63 1.62 21.88
N GLY A 426 20.69 0.82 21.39
CA GLY A 426 19.25 0.94 21.69
C GLY A 426 18.56 2.13 21.03
N VAL A 427 19.25 2.85 20.14
CA VAL A 427 18.73 4.00 19.39
C VAL A 427 17.94 3.51 18.17
N LEU A 428 16.90 4.24 17.77
CA LEU A 428 16.20 3.99 16.51
C LEU A 428 17.16 4.02 15.32
N TYR A 429 17.05 3.05 14.43
CA TYR A 429 17.88 2.90 13.24
C TYR A 429 17.02 3.04 11.99
N TYR A 430 17.11 4.16 11.29
CA TYR A 430 16.34 4.43 10.09
C TYR A 430 17.10 4.01 8.82
N ASP A 431 16.57 3.00 8.14
CA ASP A 431 17.04 2.55 6.82
C ASP A 431 15.84 2.30 5.91
N ASN A 432 15.65 3.19 4.93
CA ASN A 432 14.50 3.18 4.04
C ASN A 432 14.75 2.47 2.71
N CYS A 433 15.74 1.58 2.66
CA CYS A 433 15.98 0.74 1.49
C CYS A 433 16.18 1.51 0.18
N SER A 434 16.98 2.59 0.18
CA SER A 434 17.13 3.46 -1.00
C SER A 434 15.80 4.08 -1.44
N HIS A 435 15.05 4.60 -0.45
CA HIS A 435 13.76 5.26 -0.58
C HIS A 435 12.58 4.33 -0.91
N PHE A 436 12.70 3.00 -0.82
CA PHE A 436 11.54 2.09 -0.97
C PHE A 436 10.59 2.11 0.23
N GLY A 437 11.08 2.52 1.39
CA GLY A 437 10.33 2.45 2.65
C GLY A 437 11.19 1.93 3.78
N ALA A 438 10.97 2.41 5.00
CA ALA A 438 11.52 1.78 6.19
C ALA A 438 10.59 0.62 6.62
N PHE A 439 11.09 -0.60 6.46
CA PHE A 439 10.41 -1.83 6.87
C PHE A 439 11.10 -2.38 8.12
N GLY A 440 10.55 -2.06 9.29
CA GLY A 440 11.11 -2.47 10.57
C GLY A 440 10.85 -3.92 10.94
N ASP A 441 11.75 -4.47 11.76
CA ASP A 441 11.74 -5.86 12.24
C ASP A 441 11.26 -5.97 13.71
N VAL A 442 10.83 -4.86 14.31
CA VAL A 442 10.18 -4.80 15.62
C VAL A 442 8.76 -4.28 15.44
N MET A 443 7.78 -5.19 15.56
CA MET A 443 6.36 -4.84 15.51
C MET A 443 5.90 -4.12 16.78
N VAL A 444 5.24 -2.99 16.62
CA VAL A 444 4.85 -2.07 17.70
C VAL A 444 3.35 -1.82 17.68
N VAL A 445 2.73 -1.86 18.87
CA VAL A 445 1.34 -1.39 19.06
C VAL A 445 1.32 -0.42 20.24
N ASN A 446 0.78 0.78 20.02
CA ASN A 446 0.75 1.88 20.98
C ASN A 446 2.12 2.15 21.63
N GLY A 447 3.20 2.08 20.85
CA GLY A 447 4.56 2.40 21.30
C GLY A 447 5.31 1.27 22.01
N TYR A 448 4.74 0.06 22.10
CA TYR A 448 5.37 -1.11 22.72
C TYR A 448 5.48 -2.29 21.78
N GLN A 449 6.57 -3.07 21.91
CA GLN A 449 6.75 -4.30 21.15
C GLN A 449 5.66 -5.33 21.53
N GLN A 450 4.86 -5.73 20.53
CA GLN A 450 3.90 -6.85 20.55
C GLN A 450 3.22 -7.07 21.93
N PRO A 451 2.46 -6.08 22.44
CA PRO A 451 1.85 -6.16 23.76
C PRO A 451 0.72 -7.20 23.79
N ARG A 452 0.17 -7.42 24.97
CA ARG A 452 -1.09 -8.16 25.17
C ARG A 452 -2.16 -7.28 25.79
N LEU A 453 -3.42 -7.57 25.52
CA LEU A 453 -4.57 -6.94 26.16
C LEU A 453 -5.40 -8.00 26.87
N GLN A 454 -5.68 -7.80 28.15
CA GLN A 454 -6.67 -8.60 28.88
C GLN A 454 -8.08 -8.17 28.49
N VAL A 455 -8.84 -9.08 27.91
CA VAL A 455 -10.24 -8.88 27.50
C VAL A 455 -11.18 -9.74 28.33
N ALA A 456 -12.44 -9.31 28.41
CA ALA A 456 -13.55 -10.18 28.81
C ALA A 456 -14.07 -10.94 27.59
N ASN A 457 -14.79 -12.04 27.81
CA ASN A 457 -15.49 -12.79 26.76
C ASN A 457 -16.75 -12.04 26.25
N ARG A 458 -16.53 -10.89 25.60
CA ARG A 458 -17.55 -10.02 25.00
C ARG A 458 -17.02 -9.28 23.78
N LYS A 459 -17.87 -8.47 23.15
CA LYS A 459 -17.49 -7.60 22.02
C LYS A 459 -16.62 -6.41 22.46
N TYR A 460 -15.58 -6.14 21.67
CA TYR A 460 -14.73 -4.96 21.77
C TYR A 460 -14.65 -4.29 20.40
N ARG A 461 -14.68 -2.95 20.38
CA ARG A 461 -14.37 -2.11 19.22
C ARG A 461 -12.89 -1.77 19.26
N PHE A 462 -12.21 -1.95 18.14
CA PHE A 462 -10.81 -1.56 17.96
C PHE A 462 -10.71 -0.50 16.87
N ARG A 463 -10.11 0.65 17.19
CA ARG A 463 -9.83 1.74 16.25
C ARG A 463 -8.38 1.63 15.82
N ILE A 464 -8.15 1.06 14.65
CA ILE A 464 -6.83 0.67 14.19
C ILE A 464 -6.31 1.71 13.20
N LEU A 465 -5.13 2.26 13.49
CA LEU A 465 -4.35 3.14 12.62
C LEU A 465 -3.07 2.41 12.23
N ASN A 466 -2.74 2.43 10.94
CA ASN A 466 -1.39 2.11 10.47
C ASN A 466 -0.56 3.40 10.42
N ALA A 467 0.37 3.54 11.36
CA ALA A 467 1.28 4.68 11.48
C ALA A 467 2.72 4.35 11.05
N SER A 468 2.93 3.21 10.40
CA SER A 468 4.23 2.79 9.85
C SER A 468 4.74 3.73 8.77
N ASP A 469 6.06 3.75 8.52
CA ASP A 469 6.62 4.50 7.38
C ASP A 469 6.13 3.93 6.04
N ALA A 470 6.23 2.61 5.87
CA ALA A 470 5.94 1.96 4.58
C ALA A 470 5.15 0.65 4.68
N ARG A 471 5.16 -0.02 5.84
CA ARG A 471 4.60 -1.37 5.97
C ARG A 471 3.09 -1.38 5.83
N GLN A 472 2.60 -2.36 5.08
CA GLN A 472 1.19 -2.69 4.97
C GLN A 472 0.89 -3.95 5.79
N TYR A 473 -0.38 -4.10 6.17
CA TYR A 473 -0.85 -5.24 6.97
C TYR A 473 -2.07 -5.89 6.34
N VAL A 474 -2.13 -7.22 6.34
CA VAL A 474 -3.41 -7.94 6.25
C VAL A 474 -3.70 -8.49 7.63
N LEU A 475 -4.55 -7.78 8.37
CA LEU A 475 -4.92 -8.11 9.72
C LEU A 475 -5.85 -9.32 9.74
N ALA A 476 -5.54 -10.33 10.55
CA ALA A 476 -6.41 -11.48 10.78
C ALA A 476 -6.26 -11.99 12.22
N LEU A 477 -7.20 -12.81 12.67
CA LEU A 477 -7.04 -13.60 13.89
C LEU A 477 -6.29 -14.89 13.55
N ASP A 478 -5.40 -15.33 14.43
CA ASP A 478 -4.55 -16.51 14.24
C ASP A 478 -5.32 -17.82 14.09
N ASP A 479 -6.53 -17.89 14.64
CA ASP A 479 -7.46 -19.00 14.50
C ASP A 479 -8.31 -18.95 13.21
N GLY A 480 -8.15 -17.91 12.38
CA GLY A 480 -8.93 -17.68 11.17
C GLY A 480 -10.38 -17.24 11.42
N SER A 481 -10.74 -16.88 12.66
CA SER A 481 -12.09 -16.46 12.99
C SER A 481 -12.45 -15.10 12.38
N THR A 482 -13.74 -14.93 12.05
CA THR A 482 -14.26 -13.67 11.51
C THR A 482 -14.38 -12.58 12.57
N PHE A 483 -14.31 -11.33 12.14
CA PHE A 483 -14.67 -10.13 12.89
C PHE A 483 -15.53 -9.22 12.00
N HIS A 484 -16.00 -8.09 12.51
CA HIS A 484 -16.81 -7.15 11.74
C HIS A 484 -16.06 -5.84 11.50
N THR A 485 -15.86 -5.46 10.24
CA THR A 485 -15.46 -4.08 9.90
C THR A 485 -16.69 -3.17 10.01
N ILE A 486 -16.59 -2.10 10.78
CA ILE A 486 -17.69 -1.16 11.06
C ILE A 486 -17.40 0.26 10.59
N GLY A 487 -16.13 0.61 10.33
CA GLY A 487 -15.74 1.96 9.89
C GLY A 487 -14.45 1.99 9.09
N SER A 488 -14.31 3.04 8.29
CA SER A 488 -13.14 3.39 7.46
C SER A 488 -12.55 4.74 7.90
N ASP A 489 -11.64 5.32 7.11
CA ASP A 489 -10.96 6.60 7.41
C ASP A 489 -11.93 7.73 7.82
N HIS A 490 -13.12 7.79 7.20
CA HIS A 490 -14.18 8.77 7.48
C HIS A 490 -15.40 8.16 8.18
N GLY A 491 -15.12 7.23 9.09
CA GLY A 491 -16.04 6.78 10.13
C GLY A 491 -16.89 5.60 9.72
N LEU A 492 -18.06 5.49 10.36
CA LEU A 492 -18.93 4.32 10.21
C LEU A 492 -19.36 4.06 8.76
N LEU A 493 -19.35 2.78 8.39
CA LEU A 493 -19.93 2.21 7.16
C LEU A 493 -21.47 2.22 7.22
N ASP A 494 -22.13 1.75 6.16
CA ASP A 494 -23.59 1.61 6.13
C ASP A 494 -24.09 0.54 7.13
N ALA A 495 -23.35 -0.55 7.26
CA ALA A 495 -23.62 -1.68 8.15
C ALA A 495 -22.32 -2.39 8.54
N PRO A 496 -22.28 -3.17 9.63
CA PRO A 496 -21.15 -4.05 9.94
C PRO A 496 -20.95 -5.09 8.82
N VAL A 497 -19.71 -5.27 8.38
CA VAL A 497 -19.36 -6.25 7.35
C VAL A 497 -18.48 -7.33 7.98
N ALA A 498 -18.98 -8.57 8.02
CA ALA A 498 -18.21 -9.70 8.51
C ALA A 498 -17.08 -10.06 7.52
N THR A 499 -15.86 -10.18 8.03
CA THR A 499 -14.66 -10.56 7.27
C THR A 499 -13.72 -11.39 8.15
N ASP A 500 -12.87 -12.21 7.56
CA ASP A 500 -11.81 -12.94 8.26
C ASP A 500 -10.44 -12.25 8.19
N ASN A 501 -10.33 -11.24 7.32
CA ASN A 501 -9.13 -10.43 7.20
C ASN A 501 -9.44 -8.98 6.77
N GLN A 502 -8.48 -8.08 7.00
CA GLN A 502 -8.58 -6.67 6.63
C GLN A 502 -7.21 -6.14 6.18
N HIS A 503 -7.08 -5.76 4.91
CA HIS A 503 -5.90 -5.04 4.43
C HIS A 503 -5.92 -3.60 4.95
N LEU A 504 -4.79 -3.14 5.45
CA LEU A 504 -4.59 -1.82 6.06
C LEU A 504 -3.26 -1.25 5.58
N VAL A 505 -3.32 -0.23 4.73
CA VAL A 505 -2.11 0.47 4.24
C VAL A 505 -1.77 1.68 5.10
N VAL A 506 -0.59 2.25 4.91
CA VAL A 506 -0.10 3.39 5.70
C VAL A 506 -1.13 4.52 5.69
N ALA A 507 -1.37 5.10 6.87
CA ALA A 507 -2.35 6.16 7.16
C ALA A 507 -3.84 5.81 7.02
N GLU A 508 -4.18 4.60 6.58
CA GLU A 508 -5.57 4.13 6.67
C GLU A 508 -5.97 3.92 8.13
N ARG A 509 -7.26 4.17 8.41
CA ARG A 509 -7.89 3.80 9.66
C ARG A 509 -9.03 2.85 9.38
N VAL A 510 -9.11 1.81 10.18
CA VAL A 510 -10.24 0.87 10.17
C VAL A 510 -10.75 0.68 11.58
N GLU A 511 -12.07 0.58 11.70
CA GLU A 511 -12.69 0.24 12.96
C GLU A 511 -13.32 -1.13 12.86
N ILE A 512 -12.92 -2.04 13.74
CA ILE A 512 -13.41 -3.42 13.74
C ILE A 512 -14.03 -3.79 15.08
N VAL A 513 -14.95 -4.75 15.08
CA VAL A 513 -15.47 -5.39 16.29
C VAL A 513 -15.07 -6.86 16.31
N ILE A 514 -14.35 -7.25 17.35
CA ILE A 514 -14.04 -8.64 17.66
C ILE A 514 -14.96 -9.08 18.79
N ASP A 515 -15.66 -10.19 18.58
CA ASP A 515 -16.49 -10.82 19.61
C ASP A 515 -15.70 -11.90 20.34
N PHE A 516 -15.28 -11.61 21.58
CA PHE A 516 -14.57 -12.59 22.39
C PHE A 516 -15.50 -13.55 23.16
N ALA A 517 -16.83 -13.40 23.08
CA ALA A 517 -17.78 -14.29 23.77
C ALA A 517 -17.69 -15.74 23.29
N ARG A 518 -17.21 -15.96 22.06
CA ARG A 518 -16.98 -17.29 21.50
C ARG A 518 -15.79 -18.03 22.10
N TYR A 519 -14.94 -17.36 22.86
CA TYR A 519 -13.77 -17.96 23.47
C TYR A 519 -13.99 -18.20 24.97
N PRO A 520 -13.66 -19.39 25.49
CA PRO A 520 -13.68 -19.63 26.93
C PRO A 520 -12.64 -18.75 27.64
N VAL A 521 -12.91 -18.42 28.91
CA VAL A 521 -11.91 -17.77 29.77
C VAL A 521 -10.67 -18.67 29.88
N GLY A 522 -9.49 -18.06 29.75
CA GLY A 522 -8.20 -18.73 29.65
C GLY A 522 -7.68 -18.84 28.21
N SER A 523 -8.52 -18.57 27.20
CA SER A 523 -8.08 -18.52 25.81
C SER A 523 -7.16 -17.33 25.52
N ARG A 524 -6.25 -17.53 24.56
CA ARG A 524 -5.48 -16.48 23.92
C ARG A 524 -5.81 -16.48 22.43
N VAL A 525 -6.03 -15.28 21.88
CA VAL A 525 -6.21 -15.03 20.45
C VAL A 525 -5.15 -14.03 20.02
N VAL A 526 -4.55 -14.19 18.85
CA VAL A 526 -3.48 -13.31 18.37
C VAL A 526 -3.94 -12.59 17.11
N LEU A 527 -3.76 -11.25 17.09
CA LEU A 527 -3.87 -10.47 15.86
C LEU A 527 -2.57 -10.64 15.07
N VAL A 528 -2.67 -11.06 13.81
CA VAL A 528 -1.52 -11.35 12.94
C VAL A 528 -1.55 -10.52 11.66
N ASN A 529 -0.38 -10.36 11.06
CA ASN A 529 -0.15 -9.85 9.72
C ASN A 529 0.06 -11.01 8.75
N LYS A 530 -0.87 -11.20 7.80
CA LYS A 530 -0.78 -12.24 6.78
C LYS A 530 0.08 -11.87 5.57
N LEU A 531 0.56 -10.63 5.45
CA LEU A 531 1.44 -10.22 4.34
C LEU A 531 2.89 -10.68 4.49
N VAL A 532 3.23 -11.32 5.62
CA VAL A 532 4.56 -11.88 5.89
C VAL A 532 4.43 -13.36 6.27
N ASP A 533 5.53 -14.09 6.14
CA ASP A 533 5.58 -15.50 6.52
C ASP A 533 5.28 -15.68 8.01
N PRO A 534 4.65 -16.78 8.45
CA PRO A 534 4.32 -17.01 9.86
C PRO A 534 5.51 -16.97 10.83
N ASP A 535 6.72 -17.24 10.34
CA ASP A 535 7.97 -17.22 11.12
C ASP A 535 8.63 -15.82 11.16
N ASP A 536 8.10 -14.85 10.40
CA ASP A 536 8.59 -13.48 10.39
C ASP A 536 8.35 -12.79 11.76
N PRO A 537 9.33 -12.03 12.30
CA PRO A 537 9.14 -11.28 13.55
C PRO A 537 7.90 -10.40 13.62
N VAL A 538 7.48 -9.85 12.48
CA VAL A 538 6.34 -8.94 12.38
C VAL A 538 5.05 -9.63 11.95
N HIS A 539 5.03 -10.97 11.88
CA HIS A 539 3.80 -11.74 11.67
C HIS A 539 2.82 -11.55 12.83
N GLN A 540 3.31 -11.63 14.07
CA GLN A 540 2.46 -11.44 15.24
C GLN A 540 2.38 -9.95 15.60
N ILE A 541 1.16 -9.40 15.73
CA ILE A 541 0.96 -7.98 16.04
C ILE A 541 0.76 -7.77 17.54
N MET A 542 -0.25 -8.41 18.12
CA MET A 542 -0.53 -8.37 19.55
C MET A 542 -1.41 -9.55 19.98
N ALA A 543 -1.49 -9.82 21.28
CA ALA A 543 -2.34 -10.88 21.83
C ALA A 543 -3.53 -10.33 22.63
N PHE A 544 -4.63 -11.05 22.61
CA PHE A 544 -5.80 -10.86 23.45
C PHE A 544 -5.94 -12.05 24.40
N ASP A 545 -5.85 -11.79 25.70
CA ASP A 545 -6.05 -12.79 26.75
C ASP A 545 -7.47 -12.69 27.28
N VAL A 546 -8.28 -13.73 27.09
CA VAL A 546 -9.65 -13.78 27.60
C VAL A 546 -9.59 -14.16 29.07
N THR A 547 -9.74 -13.18 29.97
CA THR A 547 -9.38 -13.34 31.40
C THR A 547 -10.55 -13.36 32.36
N ARG A 548 -11.73 -12.93 31.92
CA ARG A 548 -12.92 -12.87 32.78
C ARG A 548 -14.20 -13.09 32.02
N GLU A 549 -15.21 -13.57 32.74
CA GLU A 549 -16.58 -13.65 32.25
C GLU A 549 -17.28 -12.29 32.41
N GLU A 550 -17.77 -11.75 31.30
CA GLU A 550 -18.64 -10.59 31.27
C GLU A 550 -19.46 -10.61 29.95
N PRO A 551 -20.34 -11.61 29.75
CA PRO A 551 -21.01 -11.79 28.47
C PRO A 551 -21.84 -10.58 28.06
N ASP A 552 -21.90 -10.33 26.75
CA ASP A 552 -22.67 -9.26 26.15
C ASP A 552 -23.33 -9.81 24.89
N ASP A 553 -24.63 -10.09 24.97
CA ASP A 553 -25.42 -10.66 23.86
C ASP A 553 -26.06 -9.58 22.98
N THR A 554 -25.79 -8.30 23.22
CA THR A 554 -26.34 -7.20 22.40
C THR A 554 -25.89 -7.35 20.95
N PRO A 555 -26.80 -7.48 19.96
CA PRO A 555 -26.38 -7.63 18.57
C PRO A 555 -25.75 -6.33 18.06
N LEU A 556 -24.84 -6.44 17.09
CA LEU A 556 -24.37 -5.25 16.38
C LEU A 556 -25.54 -4.62 15.60
N PRO A 557 -25.68 -3.28 15.59
CA PRO A 557 -26.73 -2.62 14.81
C PRO A 557 -26.62 -3.00 13.32
N ALA A 558 -27.72 -3.46 12.72
CA ALA A 558 -27.77 -3.82 11.30
C ALA A 558 -27.61 -2.61 10.37
N THR A 559 -27.76 -1.39 10.91
CA THR A 559 -27.52 -0.14 10.21
C THR A 559 -26.69 0.75 11.13
N LEU A 560 -25.59 1.29 10.60
CA LEU A 560 -24.68 2.16 11.33
C LEU A 560 -24.90 3.61 10.89
N ARG A 561 -24.31 4.02 9.76
CA ARG A 561 -24.50 5.36 9.21
C ARG A 561 -24.55 5.31 7.70
N PRO A 562 -25.61 5.84 7.06
CA PRO A 562 -25.62 6.06 5.62
C PRO A 562 -24.34 6.75 5.16
N THR A 563 -23.59 6.09 4.29
CA THR A 563 -22.40 6.64 3.66
C THR A 563 -22.85 7.62 2.59
N GLY A 564 -23.84 7.26 1.78
CA GLY A 564 -24.32 8.07 0.67
C GLY A 564 -23.34 8.09 -0.51
N ASP A 565 -23.83 8.53 -1.66
CA ASP A 565 -23.03 8.69 -2.87
C ASP A 565 -22.52 10.14 -3.00
N PRO A 566 -21.32 10.34 -3.56
CA PRO A 566 -20.84 11.68 -3.86
C PRO A 566 -21.71 12.34 -4.94
N ALA A 567 -21.72 13.67 -4.98
CA ALA A 567 -22.34 14.37 -6.10
C ALA A 567 -21.65 14.01 -7.44
N PRO A 568 -22.34 14.11 -8.60
CA PRO A 568 -21.73 13.82 -9.88
C PRO A 568 -20.49 14.68 -10.15
N PRO A 569 -19.37 14.10 -10.60
CA PRO A 569 -18.14 14.85 -10.83
C PRO A 569 -18.29 15.84 -11.99
N ARG A 570 -17.83 17.08 -11.79
CA ARG A 570 -17.80 18.15 -12.80
C ARG A 570 -16.55 18.10 -13.68
N ALA A 571 -15.49 17.45 -13.20
CA ALA A 571 -14.25 17.27 -13.94
C ALA A 571 -13.64 15.89 -13.65
N LYS A 572 -12.78 15.45 -14.57
CA LYS A 572 -11.95 14.25 -14.41
C LYS A 572 -10.48 14.62 -14.52
N ARG A 573 -9.64 14.06 -13.66
CA ARG A 573 -8.18 14.25 -13.67
C ARG A 573 -7.49 12.91 -13.60
N ARG A 574 -6.25 12.85 -14.09
CA ARG A 574 -5.40 11.67 -14.03
C ARG A 574 -4.04 12.03 -13.44
N PHE A 575 -3.58 11.21 -12.52
CA PHE A 575 -2.30 11.33 -11.85
C PHE A 575 -1.52 10.02 -12.01
N GLU A 576 -0.39 10.10 -12.69
CA GLU A 576 0.53 8.98 -12.89
C GLU A 576 1.54 8.92 -11.74
N LEU A 577 1.63 7.77 -11.09
CA LEU A 577 2.52 7.50 -9.97
C LEU A 577 3.70 6.70 -10.51
N ALA A 578 4.90 7.25 -10.38
CA ALA A 578 6.09 6.70 -11.03
C ALA A 578 7.36 6.91 -10.21
N ARG A 579 8.44 6.31 -10.69
CA ARG A 579 9.81 6.53 -10.19
C ARG A 579 10.73 6.93 -11.34
N ASN A 580 11.17 8.19 -11.34
CA ASN A 580 11.99 8.78 -12.40
C ASN A 580 13.35 9.22 -11.85
N GLY A 581 14.43 8.72 -12.44
CA GLY A 581 15.80 9.10 -12.05
C GLY A 581 16.10 8.83 -10.57
N GLY A 582 15.59 7.72 -10.03
CA GLY A 582 15.76 7.32 -8.63
C GLY A 582 14.83 7.99 -7.62
N MET A 583 13.99 8.94 -8.05
CA MET A 583 13.06 9.68 -7.20
C MET A 583 11.62 9.35 -7.55
N TRP A 584 10.76 9.41 -6.54
CA TRP A 584 9.32 9.22 -6.66
C TRP A 584 8.63 10.48 -7.13
N THR A 585 7.69 10.33 -8.06
CA THR A 585 7.08 11.44 -8.78
C THR A 585 5.58 11.24 -9.00
N ILE A 586 4.87 12.36 -9.11
CA ILE A 586 3.49 12.41 -9.60
C ILE A 586 3.53 13.13 -10.94
N ASN A 587 2.94 12.53 -11.99
CA ASN A 587 3.01 13.00 -13.38
C ASN A 587 4.45 13.23 -13.87
N GLY A 588 5.39 12.41 -13.38
CA GLY A 588 6.81 12.53 -13.69
C GLY A 588 7.53 13.72 -13.05
N LEU A 589 6.84 14.50 -12.21
CA LEU A 589 7.36 15.68 -11.54
C LEU A 589 7.63 15.42 -10.06
N ARG A 590 8.70 16.05 -9.55
CA ARG A 590 8.99 16.12 -8.11
C ARG A 590 8.14 17.20 -7.44
N PHE A 591 8.04 17.16 -6.11
CA PHE A 591 7.43 18.25 -5.37
C PHE A 591 8.14 19.58 -5.66
N ASP A 592 7.37 20.63 -5.91
CA ASP A 592 7.83 22.01 -6.07
C ASP A 592 6.79 22.92 -5.41
N GLN A 593 7.19 23.59 -4.33
CA GLN A 593 6.33 24.50 -3.56
C GLN A 593 5.69 25.62 -4.40
N ASN A 594 6.26 25.94 -5.57
CA ASN A 594 5.77 26.99 -6.45
C ASN A 594 4.82 26.47 -7.55
N ARG A 595 4.62 25.16 -7.67
CA ARG A 595 3.81 24.54 -8.72
C ARG A 595 2.52 23.98 -8.15
N VAL A 596 1.38 24.32 -8.74
CA VAL A 596 0.06 23.74 -8.42
C VAL A 596 -0.39 22.89 -9.61
N ASP A 597 -0.72 21.61 -9.37
CA ASP A 597 -1.02 20.65 -10.43
C ASP A 597 -2.53 20.46 -10.68
N ALA A 598 -3.40 20.97 -9.79
CA ALA A 598 -4.85 20.97 -9.99
C ALA A 598 -5.55 22.20 -9.36
N PHE A 599 -6.64 22.63 -9.98
CA PHE A 599 -7.44 23.78 -9.55
C PHE A 599 -8.94 23.43 -9.44
N PRO A 600 -9.33 22.55 -8.49
CA PRO A 600 -10.74 22.27 -8.25
C PRO A 600 -11.50 23.52 -7.79
N GLN A 601 -12.78 23.60 -8.13
CA GLN A 601 -13.63 24.71 -7.68
C GLN A 601 -14.23 24.41 -6.31
N LEU A 602 -14.38 25.43 -5.46
CA LEU A 602 -15.10 25.31 -4.21
C LEU A 602 -16.53 24.81 -4.44
N ASN A 603 -16.97 23.88 -3.60
CA ASN A 603 -18.25 23.18 -3.67
C ASN A 603 -18.45 22.40 -4.98
N SER A 604 -17.36 21.98 -5.63
CA SER A 604 -17.39 21.04 -6.73
C SER A 604 -16.98 19.63 -6.29
N THR A 605 -17.31 18.67 -7.15
CA THR A 605 -16.87 17.30 -7.04
C THR A 605 -16.06 16.96 -8.28
N GLU A 606 -14.95 16.25 -8.13
CA GLU A 606 -14.14 15.78 -9.26
C GLU A 606 -13.83 14.28 -9.13
N GLU A 607 -13.68 13.59 -10.26
CA GLU A 607 -13.20 12.20 -10.33
C GLU A 607 -11.70 12.22 -10.64
N TRP A 608 -10.89 11.66 -9.74
CA TRP A 608 -9.45 11.55 -9.91
C TRP A 608 -9.07 10.10 -10.15
N GLU A 609 -8.37 9.86 -11.26
CA GLU A 609 -7.77 8.59 -11.63
C GLU A 609 -6.32 8.57 -11.18
N LEU A 610 -5.98 7.62 -10.31
CA LEU A 610 -4.65 7.41 -9.77
C LEU A 610 -4.09 6.13 -10.42
N ALA A 611 -3.00 6.24 -11.16
CA ALA A 611 -2.48 5.12 -11.94
C ALA A 611 -0.99 4.94 -11.70
N THR A 612 -0.56 3.76 -11.26
CA THR A 612 0.86 3.41 -11.25
C THR A 612 1.32 3.06 -12.66
N THR A 613 2.40 3.67 -13.12
CA THR A 613 3.00 3.38 -14.44
C THR A 613 4.41 2.82 -14.26
N GLY A 614 4.56 1.52 -14.50
CA GLY A 614 5.86 0.84 -14.39
C GLY A 614 6.38 0.70 -12.95
N GLY A 615 7.57 0.12 -12.79
CA GLY A 615 8.31 0.10 -11.52
C GLY A 615 7.95 -1.04 -10.55
N GLY A 616 6.72 -1.55 -10.54
CA GLY A 616 6.35 -2.69 -9.68
C GLY A 616 6.05 -2.34 -8.21
N TRP A 617 5.79 -1.07 -7.91
CA TRP A 617 5.53 -0.55 -6.56
C TRP A 617 4.08 -0.12 -6.41
N GLY A 618 3.52 -0.24 -5.21
CA GLY A 618 2.26 0.42 -4.91
C GLY A 618 2.42 1.62 -3.97
N HIS A 619 1.34 2.38 -3.85
CA HIS A 619 1.33 3.68 -3.21
C HIS A 619 0.03 3.88 -2.41
N PRO A 620 0.10 4.07 -1.07
CA PRO A 620 -1.05 4.55 -0.31
C PRO A 620 -1.22 6.04 -0.60
N MET A 621 -2.19 6.42 -1.44
CA MET A 621 -2.39 7.80 -1.88
C MET A 621 -3.36 8.53 -0.96
N HIS A 622 -2.92 9.64 -0.38
CA HIS A 622 -3.68 10.51 0.51
C HIS A 622 -3.99 11.86 -0.15
N ILE A 623 -5.27 12.28 -0.14
CA ILE A 623 -5.73 13.58 -0.61
C ILE A 623 -6.24 14.39 0.60
N HIS A 624 -5.66 15.57 0.84
CA HIS A 624 -6.08 16.48 1.92
C HIS A 624 -7.47 17.08 1.67
N LEU A 625 -7.98 17.87 2.64
CA LEU A 625 -9.28 18.55 2.62
C LEU A 625 -10.49 17.61 2.77
N GLY A 626 -10.32 16.52 3.53
CA GLY A 626 -11.43 15.66 3.93
C GLY A 626 -11.44 14.34 3.17
N ARG A 627 -12.46 14.10 2.35
CA ARG A 627 -12.85 12.74 1.95
C ARG A 627 -13.15 12.56 0.46
N PHE A 628 -12.96 11.33 0.02
CA PHE A 628 -13.39 10.80 -1.26
C PHE A 628 -14.12 9.46 -1.14
N LYS A 629 -14.82 9.08 -2.21
CA LYS A 629 -15.39 7.75 -2.42
C LYS A 629 -14.60 7.01 -3.48
N ILE A 630 -14.30 5.73 -3.24
CA ILE A 630 -13.65 4.89 -4.25
C ILE A 630 -14.71 4.34 -5.20
N ILE A 631 -14.64 4.72 -6.46
CA ILE A 631 -15.63 4.34 -7.47
C ILE A 631 -15.24 3.04 -8.18
N ASP A 632 -13.95 2.85 -8.39
CA ASP A 632 -13.44 1.71 -9.16
C ASP A 632 -12.00 1.41 -8.80
N ILE A 633 -11.66 0.12 -8.80
CA ILE A 633 -10.33 -0.39 -8.56
C ILE A 633 -10.04 -1.42 -9.65
N GLN A 634 -9.07 -1.12 -10.49
CA GLN A 634 -8.72 -2.02 -11.58
C GLN A 634 -8.23 -3.36 -11.02
N GLY A 635 -8.84 -4.44 -11.50
CA GLY A 635 -8.41 -5.81 -11.22
C GLY A 635 -8.89 -6.42 -9.90
N ARG A 636 -9.61 -5.67 -9.04
CA ARG A 636 -10.19 -6.24 -7.81
C ARG A 636 -11.48 -5.56 -7.37
N ALA A 637 -12.30 -6.28 -6.60
CA ALA A 637 -13.43 -5.70 -5.89
C ALA A 637 -12.95 -4.78 -4.76
N ARG A 638 -13.83 -3.88 -4.33
CA ARG A 638 -13.63 -3.08 -3.11
C ARG A 638 -13.70 -3.98 -1.88
N ARG A 639 -12.77 -3.76 -0.94
CA ARG A 639 -12.78 -4.30 0.41
C ARG A 639 -13.92 -3.70 1.24
N PRO A 640 -14.27 -4.28 2.40
CA PRO A 640 -15.31 -3.74 3.28
C PRO A 640 -15.13 -2.24 3.61
N ASP A 641 -13.94 -1.83 4.05
CA ASP A 641 -13.62 -0.45 4.41
C ASP A 641 -13.66 0.50 3.20
N GLU A 642 -13.37 0.00 2.00
CA GLU A 642 -13.37 0.76 0.75
C GLU A 642 -14.77 1.10 0.23
N THR A 643 -15.82 0.51 0.81
CA THR A 643 -17.22 0.89 0.53
C THR A 643 -17.62 2.20 1.24
N GLY A 644 -16.89 2.57 2.29
CA GLY A 644 -17.09 3.79 3.06
C GLY A 644 -16.56 5.05 2.39
N TRP A 645 -16.49 6.13 3.16
CA TRP A 645 -15.72 7.31 2.79
C TRP A 645 -14.28 7.12 3.25
N LYS A 646 -13.34 7.49 2.38
CA LYS A 646 -11.90 7.34 2.61
C LYS A 646 -11.17 8.65 2.36
N ASP A 647 -9.94 8.72 2.82
CA ASP A 647 -9.01 9.79 2.47
C ASP A 647 -7.65 9.26 2.05
N THR A 648 -7.42 7.96 2.23
CA THR A 648 -6.20 7.27 1.83
C THR A 648 -6.59 6.00 1.09
N VAL A 649 -5.94 5.70 -0.04
CA VAL A 649 -6.26 4.52 -0.83
C VAL A 649 -5.01 3.84 -1.38
N TRP A 650 -4.99 2.51 -1.29
CA TRP A 650 -3.95 1.71 -1.92
C TRP A 650 -4.08 1.71 -3.45
N VAL A 651 -3.05 2.19 -4.14
CA VAL A 651 -2.88 2.03 -5.60
C VAL A 651 -1.74 1.06 -5.82
N GLY A 652 -2.05 -0.21 -6.06
CA GLY A 652 -1.06 -1.27 -6.20
C GLY A 652 -0.23 -1.20 -7.50
N PRO A 653 0.77 -2.08 -7.66
CA PRO A 653 1.58 -2.14 -8.87
C PRO A 653 0.76 -2.39 -10.14
N ASN A 654 0.98 -1.59 -11.18
CA ASN A 654 0.23 -1.61 -12.43
C ASN A 654 -1.30 -1.50 -12.24
N GLN A 655 -1.74 -0.82 -11.18
CA GLN A 655 -3.14 -0.62 -10.86
C GLN A 655 -3.58 0.81 -11.17
N THR A 656 -4.83 0.92 -11.62
CA THR A 656 -5.56 2.18 -11.70
C THR A 656 -6.69 2.18 -10.68
N VAL A 657 -6.80 3.25 -9.90
CA VAL A 657 -7.88 3.48 -8.93
C VAL A 657 -8.59 4.78 -9.29
N ARG A 658 -9.92 4.78 -9.28
CA ARG A 658 -10.72 6.00 -9.49
C ARG A 658 -11.44 6.38 -8.21
N VAL A 659 -11.21 7.61 -7.77
CA VAL A 659 -11.86 8.20 -6.59
C VAL A 659 -12.66 9.42 -6.98
N VAL A 660 -13.69 9.75 -6.21
CA VAL A 660 -14.47 10.98 -6.37
C VAL A 660 -14.38 11.80 -5.09
N HIS A 661 -13.76 12.98 -5.20
CA HIS A 661 -13.47 13.88 -4.07
C HIS A 661 -14.40 15.10 -4.08
N GLU A 662 -14.89 15.49 -2.90
CA GLU A 662 -15.72 16.69 -2.73
C GLU A 662 -14.88 17.83 -2.14
N PHE A 663 -14.75 18.96 -2.85
CA PHE A 663 -13.95 20.11 -2.42
C PHE A 663 -14.84 21.15 -1.73
N LYS A 664 -15.05 20.99 -0.42
CA LYS A 664 -16.01 21.80 0.35
C LYS A 664 -15.35 22.73 1.36
N ASN A 665 -16.08 23.79 1.71
CA ASN A 665 -15.83 24.76 2.79
C ASN A 665 -14.64 25.71 2.62
N TYR A 666 -13.53 25.27 2.02
CA TYR A 666 -12.30 26.04 2.02
C TYR A 666 -11.69 26.20 0.63
N THR A 667 -11.32 27.44 0.31
CA THR A 667 -10.40 27.75 -0.79
C THR A 667 -8.96 27.75 -0.28
N GLY A 668 -8.00 27.58 -1.19
CA GLY A 668 -6.57 27.67 -0.89
C GLY A 668 -5.82 26.39 -1.26
N ARG A 669 -4.55 26.32 -0.85
CA ARG A 669 -3.63 25.25 -1.23
C ARG A 669 -3.65 24.11 -0.23
N PHE A 670 -3.66 22.90 -0.75
CA PHE A 670 -3.67 21.64 -0.01
C PHE A 670 -2.77 20.62 -0.71
N GLN A 671 -2.40 19.56 -0.01
CA GLN A 671 -1.45 18.56 -0.51
C GLN A 671 -2.15 17.26 -0.96
N PHE A 672 -1.48 16.56 -1.86
CA PHE A 672 -1.85 15.25 -2.37
C PHE A 672 -0.57 14.44 -2.57
N HIS A 673 -0.43 13.31 -1.88
CA HIS A 673 0.83 12.57 -1.85
C HIS A 673 0.69 11.08 -1.56
N CYS A 674 1.76 10.35 -1.79
CA CYS A 674 1.91 8.99 -1.27
C CYS A 674 2.24 9.07 0.22
N HIS A 675 1.61 8.21 1.02
CA HIS A 675 1.81 8.13 2.46
C HIS A 675 2.79 7.02 2.88
N ASN A 676 3.43 6.33 1.93
CA ASN A 676 4.72 5.74 2.23
C ASN A 676 5.66 6.93 2.45
N SER A 677 6.03 7.20 3.70
CA SER A 677 6.67 8.47 4.06
C SER A 677 8.05 8.60 3.41
N SER A 678 8.72 7.48 3.15
CA SER A 678 9.94 7.45 2.34
C SER A 678 9.69 7.90 0.89
N HIS A 679 8.56 7.51 0.30
CA HIS A 679 8.14 7.97 -1.02
C HIS A 679 7.80 9.47 -1.00
N GLU A 680 7.03 9.90 0.01
CA GLU A 680 6.65 11.30 0.25
C GLU A 680 7.87 12.22 0.28
N ASP A 681 8.86 11.88 1.11
CA ASP A 681 10.07 12.68 1.30
C ASP A 681 10.98 12.71 0.06
N HIS A 682 10.81 11.79 -0.90
CA HIS A 682 11.77 11.59 -2.01
C HIS A 682 11.14 11.36 -3.40
N THR A 683 10.11 12.04 -3.88
CA THR A 683 9.43 13.28 -3.46
C THR A 683 7.99 13.21 -3.99
N MET A 684 7.25 12.13 -3.66
CA MET A 684 5.96 11.79 -4.27
C MET A 684 4.82 12.60 -3.66
N MET A 685 4.91 13.90 -3.85
CA MET A 685 3.97 14.87 -3.34
C MET A 685 3.71 15.94 -4.39
N THR A 686 2.47 16.40 -4.43
CA THR A 686 2.05 17.58 -5.19
C THR A 686 1.02 18.38 -4.37
N GLN A 687 0.53 19.46 -4.96
CA GLN A 687 -0.46 20.34 -4.37
C GLN A 687 -1.55 20.69 -5.39
N PHE A 688 -2.76 20.90 -4.85
CA PHE A 688 -3.88 21.48 -5.57
C PHE A 688 -4.32 22.78 -4.88
N GLU A 689 -4.94 23.67 -5.63
CA GLU A 689 -5.49 24.91 -5.11
C GLU A 689 -7.00 24.94 -5.35
N VAL A 690 -7.78 24.88 -4.28
CA VAL A 690 -9.24 25.06 -4.38
C VAL A 690 -9.52 26.53 -4.65
N ILE A 691 -10.06 26.81 -5.83
CA ILE A 691 -10.37 28.16 -6.28
C ILE A 691 -11.86 28.47 -6.09
N ALA A 692 -12.19 29.75 -5.98
CA ALA A 692 -13.61 30.16 -6.03
C ALA A 692 -14.22 29.71 -7.38
N GLY A 693 -15.44 29.18 -7.34
CA GLY A 693 -16.22 28.94 -8.55
C GLY A 693 -16.56 30.27 -9.26
N PRO A 694 -16.97 30.24 -10.54
CA PRO A 694 -17.58 31.41 -11.16
C PRO A 694 -18.76 31.89 -10.29
N PRO A 695 -19.05 33.21 -10.23
CA PRO A 695 -20.22 33.70 -9.51
C PRO A 695 -21.45 32.95 -10.01
N GLU A 696 -22.17 32.27 -9.12
CA GLU A 696 -23.53 31.82 -9.45
C GLU A 696 -24.37 33.06 -9.75
N ASP A 697 -25.27 33.00 -10.74
CA ASP A 697 -26.21 34.08 -11.08
C ASP A 697 -27.20 34.34 -9.93
N GLY A 698 -26.70 34.95 -8.85
CA GLY A 698 -27.39 35.27 -7.62
C GLY A 698 -26.76 36.50 -6.95
N PRO A 699 -27.52 37.26 -6.14
CA PRO A 699 -27.01 38.49 -5.54
C PRO A 699 -25.83 38.15 -4.61
N ALA A 700 -24.71 38.85 -4.82
CA ALA A 700 -23.47 38.64 -4.09
C ALA A 700 -23.73 38.60 -2.57
N PRO A 701 -23.12 37.64 -1.85
CA PRO A 701 -23.20 37.65 -0.39
C PRO A 701 -22.58 38.93 0.17
N PRO A 702 -23.13 39.49 1.28
CA PRO A 702 -22.59 40.69 1.87
C PRO A 702 -21.14 40.44 2.29
N ARG A 703 -20.23 41.30 1.83
CA ARG A 703 -18.82 41.29 2.24
C ARG A 703 -18.75 41.39 3.77
N SER A 704 -18.02 40.48 4.39
CA SER A 704 -17.59 40.64 5.78
C SER A 704 -16.86 41.99 5.92
N PRO A 705 -17.07 42.75 7.00
CA PRO A 705 -16.36 44.00 7.21
C PRO A 705 -14.86 43.71 7.31
N GLU A 706 -14.07 44.34 6.44
CA GLU A 706 -12.62 44.39 6.56
C GLU A 706 -12.25 44.98 7.94
N PRO A 707 -11.21 44.47 8.61
CA PRO A 707 -10.70 45.12 9.81
C PRO A 707 -10.13 46.49 9.44
N ASP A 708 -10.77 47.55 9.93
CA ASP A 708 -10.24 48.92 9.88
C ASP A 708 -8.82 48.93 10.47
N GLY A 709 -7.81 49.20 9.64
CA GLY A 709 -6.45 49.47 10.11
C GLY A 709 -5.27 48.90 9.31
N ALA A 710 -5.44 48.42 8.08
CA ALA A 710 -4.28 48.09 7.24
C ALA A 710 -3.60 49.38 6.71
N PRO A 711 -2.29 49.61 6.95
CA PRO A 711 -1.60 50.75 6.37
C PRO A 711 -1.52 50.60 4.84
N GLN A 712 -1.83 51.69 4.13
CA GLN A 712 -1.79 51.79 2.68
C GLN A 712 -0.47 51.26 2.10
N GLN A 713 -0.58 50.38 1.11
CA GLN A 713 0.56 49.91 0.32
C GLN A 713 1.27 51.10 -0.33
N VAL A 714 2.53 51.32 0.07
CA VAL A 714 3.46 52.17 -0.65
C VAL A 714 3.85 51.44 -1.94
N PRO A 715 3.83 52.09 -3.12
CA PRO A 715 4.21 51.45 -4.37
C PRO A 715 5.69 51.01 -4.34
N PRO A 716 6.06 49.92 -5.04
CA PRO A 716 7.44 49.44 -5.05
C PRO A 716 8.37 50.46 -5.71
N PRO A 717 9.61 50.63 -5.20
CA PRO A 717 10.59 51.51 -5.84
C PRO A 717 11.07 50.88 -7.16
N PRO A 718 11.53 51.71 -8.12
CA PRO A 718 12.00 51.22 -9.42
C PRO A 718 13.26 50.36 -9.26
N GLU A 719 13.37 49.34 -10.11
CA GLU A 719 14.48 48.38 -10.15
C GLU A 719 15.85 49.07 -10.19
N SER A 720 16.64 48.85 -9.14
CA SER A 720 18.06 49.22 -9.14
C SER A 720 18.91 48.04 -9.61
N THR A 721 19.52 48.20 -10.78
CA THR A 721 20.58 47.34 -11.30
C THR A 721 21.88 47.56 -10.52
N THR A 722 22.03 46.92 -9.35
CA THR A 722 23.36 46.77 -8.72
C THR A 722 23.51 45.41 -8.03
N THR A 723 24.55 44.69 -8.43
CA THR A 723 25.00 43.43 -7.83
C THR A 723 25.59 43.69 -6.43
N PRO A 724 25.27 42.92 -5.38
CA PRO A 724 25.84 43.14 -4.05
C PRO A 724 27.30 42.60 -3.96
N PRO A 725 28.19 43.21 -3.15
CA PRO A 725 29.57 42.79 -3.07
C PRO A 725 29.76 41.55 -2.18
N PRO A 726 30.77 40.70 -2.46
CA PRO A 726 30.96 39.43 -1.78
C PRO A 726 31.76 39.60 -0.48
N ASP A 727 31.15 39.94 0.66
CA ASP A 727 31.89 39.88 1.95
C ASP A 727 31.09 39.61 3.24
N GLU A 728 29.86 39.11 3.18
CA GLU A 728 29.15 38.66 4.40
C GLU A 728 29.30 37.16 4.69
N PHE A 729 29.38 36.31 3.67
CA PHE A 729 29.60 34.87 3.82
C PHE A 729 30.98 34.50 4.40
N ALA A 730 31.99 35.36 4.16
CA ALA A 730 33.35 35.16 4.67
C ALA A 730 33.46 35.45 6.19
N LYS A 731 32.68 36.41 6.71
CA LYS A 731 32.63 36.74 8.14
C LYS A 731 31.97 35.63 8.96
N PHE A 732 30.92 35.00 8.44
CA PHE A 732 30.25 33.85 9.08
C PHE A 732 31.16 32.61 9.16
N LYS A 733 31.86 32.26 8.07
CA LYS A 733 32.82 31.14 8.04
C LYS A 733 34.01 31.35 8.98
N ARG A 734 34.50 32.59 9.14
CA ARG A 734 35.59 32.92 10.08
C ARG A 734 35.12 32.83 11.54
N GLY A 735 33.90 33.25 11.85
CA GLY A 735 33.27 33.09 13.17
C GLY A 735 33.11 31.63 13.60
N ALA A 736 32.59 30.79 12.70
CA ALA A 736 32.39 29.36 12.95
C ALA A 736 33.72 28.61 13.14
N ARG A 737 34.76 28.91 12.34
CA ARG A 737 36.11 28.34 12.52
C ARG A 737 36.75 28.74 13.86
N LYS A 738 36.58 29.99 14.32
CA LYS A 738 37.10 30.45 15.62
C LYS A 738 36.41 29.74 16.79
N ARG A 739 35.10 29.52 16.71
CA ARG A 739 34.30 28.80 17.73
C ARG A 739 34.67 27.31 17.79
N ARG A 740 34.82 26.62 16.64
CA ARG A 740 35.31 25.23 16.57
C ARG A 740 36.72 25.06 17.16
N ARG A 741 37.64 26.01 16.90
CA ARG A 741 39.01 25.98 17.48
C ARG A 741 39.01 26.15 19.01
N LYS A 742 38.11 27.00 19.54
CA LYS A 742 37.96 27.23 20.99
C LYS A 742 37.35 26.00 21.70
N ALA A 743 36.39 25.32 21.07
CA ALA A 743 35.80 24.08 21.57
C ALA A 743 36.82 22.91 21.59
N ARG A 744 37.65 22.78 20.53
CA ARG A 744 38.70 21.75 20.45
C ARG A 744 39.81 21.94 21.50
N ARG A 745 40.18 23.20 21.81
CA ARG A 745 41.11 23.52 22.92
C ARG A 745 40.52 23.19 24.29
N ARG A 746 39.22 23.44 24.53
CA ARG A 746 38.55 23.07 25.79
C ARG A 746 38.47 21.55 26.00
N ARG A 747 38.23 20.78 24.94
CA ARG A 747 38.27 19.29 24.97
C ARG A 747 39.66 18.74 25.27
N SER A 748 40.75 19.32 24.74
CA SER A 748 42.12 18.82 25.04
C SER A 748 42.55 19.11 26.48
N THR A 749 42.18 20.28 27.03
CA THR A 749 42.46 20.62 28.44
C THR A 749 41.64 19.77 29.43
N SER A 750 40.42 19.38 29.05
CA SER A 750 39.58 18.45 29.83
C SER A 750 40.17 17.03 29.85
N LYS A 751 40.61 16.52 28.69
CA LYS A 751 41.22 15.19 28.56
C LYS A 751 42.57 15.08 29.31
N ALA A 752 43.37 16.15 29.31
CA ALA A 752 44.62 16.23 30.08
C ALA A 752 44.41 16.34 31.61
N ARG A 753 43.30 16.93 32.06
CA ARG A 753 42.93 16.95 33.49
C ARG A 753 42.43 15.59 33.98
N ARG A 754 41.67 14.86 33.16
CA ARG A 754 41.22 13.49 33.49
C ARG A 754 42.37 12.48 33.56
N SER A 755 43.35 12.56 32.66
CA SER A 755 44.51 11.65 32.68
C SER A 755 45.47 11.89 33.86
N ARG A 756 45.61 13.14 34.34
CA ARG A 756 46.38 13.46 35.56
C ARG A 756 45.64 13.08 36.84
N GLY A 757 44.31 13.06 36.84
CA GLY A 757 43.50 12.58 37.97
C GLY A 757 43.57 11.07 38.15
N ALA A 758 43.58 10.30 37.05
CA ALA A 758 43.70 8.84 37.08
C ALA A 758 45.08 8.38 37.59
N ARG A 759 46.18 9.01 37.14
CA ARG A 759 47.55 8.66 37.60
C ARG A 759 47.85 9.00 39.07
N ARG A 760 47.01 9.79 39.73
CA ARG A 760 47.17 10.12 41.17
C ARG A 760 46.39 9.18 42.10
N ARG A 761 45.48 8.35 41.56
CA ARG A 761 44.75 7.33 42.32
C ARG A 761 45.47 5.97 42.37
N ASP A 762 46.36 5.69 41.43
CA ASP A 762 47.18 4.45 41.42
C ASP A 762 48.49 4.53 42.25
N ARG A 763 48.68 5.60 43.05
CA ARG A 763 49.87 5.77 43.91
C ARG A 763 49.54 6.24 45.33
N ARG A 764 48.36 5.88 45.86
CA ARG A 764 48.02 6.06 47.27
C ARG A 764 47.39 4.82 47.84
#